data_AF-D9Y001-F1
#
_entry.id   AF-D9Y001-F1
#
_cell.length_a   1.000
_cell.length_b   1.000
_cell.length_c   1.000
_cell.angle_alpha   90.00
_cell.angle_beta   90.00
_cell.angle_gamma   90.00
#
_symmetry.space_group_name_H-M   'P 1'
#
loop_
_entity.id
_entity.type
_entity.pdbx_description
1 polymer ?
#
loop_
_entity_poly.entity_id
_entity_poly.type
_entity_poly.pdbx_seq_one_letter_code
_entity_poly.pdbx_strand_id
1 'polypeptide(L)'
;MRFDADDLSHRVRRLYELTAQAMAAGRATSPASLTAYHLGRQGLLSDATRLTAPDGTPLGRNWTGRHARDLDVSSYDVVDGDDRSPRPSPWARRPGAPLPYVIGTKDGDHTKVGLVLPDGSKRWRLSPEEFAELLAQDEQLAAREDTAEAVLVSPNAGAMGLDLPRRAAARTRRTLWSHSGEVALKPHPDTGRHRVEVTDDRFLGDESADEPMGEPLGEWIASAPDDLGPEEGRPEPGEGVLRTIDGKTLRDADVKSVTLVDDGRPVGRAVVNGSDLIRREPWLQQLTRSTEWFVYDPVTGQPIGNPRLVPWKGRKPYFFLVHGLPGQTLMVEKMFQNDVAVRGTETGGYLRRRPSVSRLDRDTPLVLLSCWGSAPEGHTAAALKRSRPFVPDPLAVSSAAQDVSNVTRRDVYAPDREHLSRYAKGKLYDQGIGTTPANDPVDMVKLRPEPTSGELDVLAAQAGLETSPDLTPAMARDTALRLVRALRMTFGVDVEEDKDDPAGTYRRLLRGIGALEVMRRGDGDLREYGELTLDLLDRVTRAHHGLRTAPGSRPAPPDPDDVRTMLEAASARLSTDPESALHDFVALPSVDRARELVGRHDPDRWTRQVLGLRTPAPVTATDRQNALWATVQAVESVENHPDPDALTAKALHLPTGEDPRDETLRTDLLRTAATAAALGRDAYDPTALAAYDLERHGALDERTLVTSVNGTFAGRSWTGKPAPSRVWADRYVISPDGGLNNSRGALAPWHRKGAGKNDHPGAYVLDMTGTTPGQVDMPWPDGTTRPVPYDEIAELLSHDPVLARLDRDVTVVPVGTEPGDTALAEAIAARTGAARTVWLPTRPLRLLDRRPAVNESLLVLTSPQDAPPTHWSQTHPPAPAAQPPGTAVPDVITAGDDTPLQAPPSEEGLRQWIVGRVSADDLPEDPPGFTGAETVTLDALRDAGVEVTPGLEVEAQLGGGVRGSGLPPLDQVRLLLARPGPWPDALDAVAATAARRIWRSAFTDFGSAFPDTDAARAWDTALGLLLPGDADSVRADWRYAAEAYRDAVRRLADLLSAEGTDPRTAERLAARYRHALGLDRGPSQA
;
A
#
# COMPACT_ATOMS: atom_id res chain seq x y z
N MET A 1 43.39 -4.98 -49.40
CA MET A 1 44.26 -3.81 -49.71
C MET A 1 45.65 -4.12 -49.17
N ARG A 2 46.69 -4.09 -50.00
CA ARG A 2 48.10 -4.05 -49.55
C ARG A 2 48.41 -2.58 -49.25
N PHE A 3 48.65 -2.24 -47.99
CA PHE A 3 49.18 -0.93 -47.62
C PHE A 3 50.71 -1.00 -47.71
N ASP A 4 51.34 -0.05 -48.41
CA ASP A 4 52.79 0.16 -48.34
C ASP A 4 53.17 0.50 -46.89
N ALA A 5 54.07 -0.28 -46.30
CA ALA A 5 54.41 -0.22 -44.88
C ALA A 5 55.20 1.05 -44.48
N ASP A 6 55.64 1.83 -45.46
CA ASP A 6 56.59 2.94 -45.28
C ASP A 6 55.93 4.30 -45.00
N ASP A 7 54.61 4.44 -45.16
CA ASP A 7 53.89 5.71 -44.94
C ASP A 7 52.94 5.70 -43.71
N LEU A 8 52.96 4.63 -42.91
CA LEU A 8 52.17 4.53 -41.68
C LEU A 8 52.91 5.16 -40.51
N SER A 9 52.25 6.08 -39.79
CA SER A 9 52.82 6.66 -38.55
C SER A 9 53.25 5.56 -37.57
N HIS A 10 54.32 5.80 -36.79
CA HIS A 10 54.85 4.83 -35.82
C HIS A 10 53.77 4.26 -34.88
N ARG A 11 52.76 5.06 -34.51
CA ARG A 11 51.65 4.61 -33.65
C ARG A 11 50.79 3.56 -34.34
N VAL A 12 50.51 3.73 -35.62
CA VAL A 12 49.71 2.79 -36.42
C VAL A 12 50.48 1.49 -36.64
N ARG A 13 51.79 1.55 -36.90
CA ARG A 13 52.63 0.35 -37.01
C ARG A 13 52.62 -0.48 -35.71
N ARG A 14 52.78 0.16 -34.54
CA ARG A 14 52.67 -0.53 -33.24
C ARG A 14 51.30 -1.17 -33.01
N LEU A 15 50.23 -0.52 -33.44
CA LEU A 15 48.86 -1.07 -33.34
C LEU A 15 48.70 -2.32 -34.22
N TYR A 16 49.21 -2.30 -35.46
CA TYR A 16 49.21 -3.48 -36.33
C TYR A 16 50.03 -4.63 -35.74
N GLU A 17 51.23 -4.34 -35.19
CA GLU A 17 52.06 -5.35 -34.51
C GLU A 17 51.35 -5.96 -33.30
N LEU A 18 50.74 -5.12 -32.44
CA LEU A 18 49.94 -5.58 -31.31
C LEU A 18 48.77 -6.46 -31.76
N THR A 19 48.07 -6.04 -32.81
CA THR A 19 46.93 -6.78 -33.38
C THR A 19 47.37 -8.13 -33.94
N ALA A 20 48.48 -8.18 -34.68
CA ALA A 20 49.05 -9.42 -35.20
C ALA A 20 49.43 -10.39 -34.07
N GLN A 21 50.06 -9.88 -33.01
CA GLN A 21 50.41 -10.68 -31.84
C GLN A 21 49.17 -11.18 -31.09
N ALA A 22 48.16 -10.32 -30.91
CA ALA A 22 46.91 -10.69 -30.28
C ALA A 22 46.13 -11.72 -31.13
N MET A 23 46.11 -11.59 -32.46
CA MET A 23 45.51 -12.58 -33.36
C MET A 23 46.22 -13.93 -33.24
N ALA A 24 47.55 -13.95 -33.23
CA ALA A 24 48.33 -15.16 -33.04
C ALA A 24 48.05 -15.85 -31.69
N ALA A 25 47.73 -15.08 -30.65
CA ALA A 25 47.33 -15.58 -29.34
C ALA A 25 45.83 -15.93 -29.23
N GLY A 26 45.03 -15.73 -30.30
CA GLY A 26 43.58 -15.91 -30.26
C GLY A 26 42.84 -14.86 -29.41
N ARG A 27 43.45 -13.70 -29.14
CA ARG A 27 42.96 -12.64 -28.25
C ARG A 27 42.59 -11.33 -28.97
N ALA A 28 42.44 -11.34 -30.29
CA ALA A 28 42.06 -10.17 -31.10
C ALA A 28 40.61 -10.24 -31.61
N THR A 29 39.66 -10.61 -30.76
CA THR A 29 38.24 -10.79 -31.13
C THR A 29 37.43 -9.48 -31.12
N SER A 30 37.92 -8.46 -30.43
CA SER A 30 37.28 -7.13 -30.31
C SER A 30 38.32 -6.07 -29.92
N PRO A 31 38.01 -4.76 -30.08
CA PRO A 31 38.84 -3.69 -29.55
C PRO A 31 39.12 -3.82 -28.05
N ALA A 32 38.11 -4.21 -27.25
CA ALA A 32 38.25 -4.44 -25.81
C ALA A 32 39.22 -5.60 -25.50
N SER A 33 39.14 -6.70 -26.26
CA SER A 33 40.06 -7.83 -26.11
C SER A 33 41.50 -7.46 -26.49
N LEU A 34 41.66 -6.62 -27.53
CA LEU A 34 42.97 -6.08 -27.92
C LEU A 34 43.55 -5.15 -26.85
N THR A 35 42.72 -4.27 -26.27
CA THR A 35 43.10 -3.42 -25.13
C THR A 35 43.54 -4.29 -23.94
N ALA A 36 42.74 -5.29 -23.56
CA ALA A 36 43.07 -6.22 -22.48
C ALA A 36 44.42 -6.94 -22.72
N TYR A 37 44.68 -7.39 -23.96
CA TYR A 37 45.95 -8.02 -24.32
C TYR A 37 47.14 -7.04 -24.20
N HIS A 38 46.96 -5.79 -24.63
CA HIS A 38 47.95 -4.75 -24.44
C HIS A 38 48.24 -4.50 -22.95
N LEU A 39 47.20 -4.39 -22.14
CA LEU A 39 47.28 -4.16 -20.69
C LEU A 39 47.99 -5.30 -19.95
N GLY A 40 47.73 -6.56 -20.35
CA GLY A 40 48.49 -7.71 -19.86
C GLY A 40 50.00 -7.56 -20.09
N ARG A 41 50.40 -7.13 -21.31
CA ARG A 41 51.81 -6.84 -21.65
C ARG A 41 52.39 -5.64 -20.90
N GLN A 42 51.54 -4.71 -20.43
CA GLN A 42 51.97 -3.60 -19.58
C GLN A 42 52.16 -3.99 -18.11
N GLY A 43 51.90 -5.24 -17.75
CA GLY A 43 52.17 -5.80 -16.42
C GLY A 43 50.94 -6.04 -15.55
N LEU A 44 49.72 -5.72 -16.02
CA LEU A 44 48.49 -5.88 -15.22
C LEU A 44 48.13 -7.33 -14.90
N LEU A 45 48.66 -8.30 -15.67
CA LEU A 45 48.51 -9.73 -15.41
C LEU A 45 49.81 -10.41 -14.95
N SER A 46 50.83 -9.61 -14.59
CA SER A 46 52.12 -10.13 -14.11
C SER A 46 52.10 -10.52 -12.64
N ASP A 47 53.15 -11.24 -12.21
CA ASP A 47 53.31 -11.71 -10.82
C ASP A 47 53.33 -10.59 -9.79
N ALA A 48 53.73 -9.39 -10.17
CA ALA A 48 53.73 -8.22 -9.30
C ALA A 48 52.32 -7.87 -8.78
N THR A 49 51.27 -8.24 -9.51
CA THR A 49 49.87 -7.94 -9.19
C THR A 49 49.15 -9.06 -8.43
N ARG A 50 49.83 -10.17 -8.09
CA ARG A 50 49.20 -11.31 -7.40
C ARG A 50 48.80 -10.95 -5.97
N LEU A 51 47.56 -11.29 -5.60
CA LEU A 51 47.12 -11.39 -4.19
C LEU A 51 47.31 -12.83 -3.72
N THR A 52 47.80 -13.00 -2.49
CA THR A 52 47.99 -14.31 -1.87
C THR A 52 47.29 -14.40 -0.52
N ALA A 53 46.82 -15.60 -0.19
CA ALA A 53 46.45 -15.99 1.16
C ALA A 53 47.68 -15.96 2.10
N PRO A 54 47.49 -16.03 3.43
CA PRO A 54 48.58 -16.16 4.39
C PRO A 54 49.46 -17.40 4.20
N ASP A 55 48.93 -18.47 3.58
CA ASP A 55 49.69 -19.69 3.25
C ASP A 55 50.43 -19.60 1.90
N GLY A 56 50.35 -18.45 1.22
CA GLY A 56 50.97 -18.21 -0.09
C GLY A 56 50.13 -18.60 -1.29
N THR A 57 48.94 -19.21 -1.09
CA THR A 57 48.04 -19.60 -2.17
C THR A 57 47.60 -18.37 -2.99
N PRO A 58 47.70 -18.38 -4.34
CA PRO A 58 47.17 -17.30 -5.17
C PRO A 58 45.65 -17.14 -4.97
N LEU A 59 45.22 -15.96 -4.54
CA LEU A 59 43.82 -15.64 -4.26
C LEU A 59 43.28 -14.50 -5.12
N GLY A 60 44.06 -13.89 -6.01
CA GLY A 60 43.52 -12.79 -6.80
C GLY A 60 44.49 -11.84 -7.50
N ARG A 61 43.97 -10.67 -7.85
CA ARG A 61 44.69 -9.53 -8.44
C ARG A 61 44.55 -8.27 -7.59
N ASN A 62 45.67 -7.59 -7.36
CA ASN A 62 45.75 -6.31 -6.68
C ASN A 62 46.18 -5.21 -7.65
N TRP A 63 45.24 -4.34 -7.96
CA TRP A 63 45.42 -3.14 -8.77
C TRP A 63 45.13 -1.85 -7.97
N THR A 64 45.33 -1.90 -6.64
CA THR A 64 45.08 -0.77 -5.72
C THR A 64 46.18 0.31 -5.76
N GLY A 65 47.31 0.05 -6.43
CA GLY A 65 48.47 0.95 -6.44
C GLY A 65 49.38 0.85 -5.21
N ARG A 66 49.13 -0.13 -4.33
CA ARG A 66 49.97 -0.46 -3.17
C ARG A 66 50.17 -1.97 -3.12
N HIS A 67 51.26 -2.44 -2.51
CA HIS A 67 51.43 -3.88 -2.28
C HIS A 67 50.42 -4.39 -1.25
N ALA A 68 49.84 -5.56 -1.52
CA ALA A 68 48.94 -6.27 -0.62
C ALA A 68 49.26 -7.76 -0.62
N ARG A 69 49.33 -8.36 0.57
CA ARG A 69 49.62 -9.78 0.83
C ARG A 69 48.85 -10.24 2.06
N ASP A 70 48.80 -11.55 2.27
CA ASP A 70 48.15 -12.19 3.42
C ASP A 70 46.66 -11.83 3.51
N LEU A 71 45.95 -11.95 2.39
CA LEU A 71 44.53 -11.62 2.27
C LEU A 71 43.67 -12.61 3.06
N ASP A 72 42.86 -12.09 3.97
CA ASP A 72 41.83 -12.84 4.68
C ASP A 72 40.45 -12.56 4.07
N VAL A 73 39.77 -13.62 3.64
CA VAL A 73 38.46 -13.58 2.96
C VAL A 73 37.35 -14.23 3.78
N SER A 74 37.65 -14.70 5.00
CA SER A 74 36.68 -15.37 5.89
C SER A 74 35.58 -14.43 6.38
N SER A 75 35.91 -13.14 6.52
CA SER A 75 35.01 -12.05 6.87
C SER A 75 35.41 -10.78 6.14
N TYR A 76 34.51 -9.80 6.08
CA TYR A 76 34.81 -8.42 5.74
C TYR A 76 34.48 -7.52 6.93
N ASP A 77 34.97 -6.30 6.93
CA ASP A 77 34.76 -5.37 8.04
C ASP A 77 33.91 -4.19 7.57
N VAL A 78 32.90 -3.80 8.35
CA VAL A 78 32.18 -2.53 8.21
C VAL A 78 32.85 -1.53 9.14
N VAL A 79 33.26 -0.38 8.60
CA VAL A 79 34.07 0.62 9.30
C VAL A 79 33.31 1.93 9.40
N ASP A 80 33.14 2.44 10.62
CA ASP A 80 32.57 3.76 10.93
C ASP A 80 33.59 4.53 11.77
N GLY A 81 34.25 5.53 11.18
CA GLY A 81 35.40 6.17 11.82
C GLY A 81 36.50 5.16 12.21
N ASP A 82 36.78 5.06 13.51
CA ASP A 82 37.72 4.09 14.08
C ASP A 82 37.05 2.76 14.49
N ASP A 83 35.72 2.70 14.53
CA ASP A 83 34.96 1.52 14.91
C ASP A 83 34.89 0.51 13.76
N ARG A 84 35.10 -0.77 14.10
CA ARG A 84 35.25 -1.84 13.12
C ARG A 84 34.41 -3.06 13.50
N SER A 85 33.41 -3.34 12.68
CA SER A 85 32.45 -4.43 12.89
C SER A 85 32.66 -5.56 11.87
N PRO A 86 33.22 -6.72 12.26
CA PRO A 86 33.40 -7.84 11.35
C PRO A 86 32.05 -8.47 10.96
N ARG A 87 31.90 -8.82 9.67
CA ARG A 87 30.71 -9.42 9.08
C ARG A 87 31.07 -10.69 8.29
N PRO A 88 30.20 -11.72 8.29
CA PRO A 88 30.45 -12.94 7.53
C PRO A 88 30.46 -12.65 6.03
N SER A 89 31.41 -13.23 5.31
CA SER A 89 31.54 -13.07 3.87
C SER A 89 30.40 -13.74 3.10
N PRO A 90 29.70 -13.04 2.19
CA PRO A 90 28.57 -13.61 1.46
C PRO A 90 28.96 -14.70 0.45
N TRP A 91 30.23 -14.78 0.04
CA TRP A 91 30.75 -15.87 -0.81
C TRP A 91 31.18 -17.12 -0.03
N ALA A 92 31.22 -17.07 1.31
CA ALA A 92 31.68 -18.18 2.16
C ALA A 92 30.52 -19.03 2.74
N ARG A 93 29.30 -18.91 2.19
CA ARG A 93 28.06 -19.44 2.79
C ARG A 93 27.91 -20.97 2.77
N ARG A 94 28.62 -21.66 1.90
CA ARG A 94 28.53 -23.12 1.75
C ARG A 94 29.76 -23.74 2.43
N PRO A 95 29.58 -24.61 3.45
CA PRO A 95 30.68 -25.36 4.02
C PRO A 95 31.46 -26.10 2.93
N GLY A 96 32.78 -25.87 2.85
CA GLY A 96 33.64 -26.47 1.83
C GLY A 96 33.62 -25.80 0.46
N ALA A 97 32.98 -24.63 0.29
CA ALA A 97 33.08 -23.87 -0.96
C ALA A 97 34.53 -23.43 -1.24
N PRO A 98 34.96 -23.42 -2.52
CA PRO A 98 36.28 -22.91 -2.89
C PRO A 98 36.44 -21.45 -2.49
N LEU A 99 37.64 -21.07 -2.05
CA LEU A 99 37.97 -19.68 -1.74
C LEU A 99 37.73 -18.77 -2.97
N PRO A 100 37.20 -17.55 -2.78
CA PRO A 100 36.94 -16.65 -3.90
C PRO A 100 38.22 -16.14 -4.56
N TYR A 101 38.13 -15.77 -5.83
CA TYR A 101 39.16 -14.98 -6.51
C TYR A 101 38.91 -13.47 -6.32
N VAL A 102 39.77 -12.79 -5.58
CA VAL A 102 39.57 -11.39 -5.16
C VAL A 102 40.27 -10.41 -6.11
N ILE A 103 39.57 -9.35 -6.50
CA ILE A 103 40.05 -8.33 -7.41
C ILE A 103 39.98 -6.98 -6.69
N GLY A 104 41.14 -6.43 -6.32
CA GLY A 104 41.23 -5.10 -5.70
C GLY A 104 41.52 -4.02 -6.73
N THR A 105 40.72 -2.96 -6.75
CA THR A 105 40.94 -1.80 -7.64
C THR A 105 41.35 -0.56 -6.85
N LYS A 106 41.98 0.43 -7.50
CA LYS A 106 42.38 1.70 -6.84
C LYS A 106 41.18 2.60 -6.53
N ASP A 107 40.25 2.67 -7.48
CA ASP A 107 39.00 3.42 -7.44
C ASP A 107 38.06 2.86 -8.53
N GLY A 108 36.82 3.35 -8.58
CA GLY A 108 35.84 2.86 -9.54
C GLY A 108 34.45 3.43 -9.30
N ASP A 109 33.54 3.05 -10.17
CA ASP A 109 32.10 3.24 -10.07
C ASP A 109 31.41 2.15 -10.93
N HIS A 110 30.07 2.14 -10.98
CA HIS A 110 29.29 1.19 -11.79
C HIS A 110 29.54 1.26 -13.32
N THR A 111 30.25 2.28 -13.82
CA THR A 111 30.57 2.48 -15.24
C THR A 111 32.05 2.28 -15.58
N LYS A 112 32.96 2.37 -14.60
CA LYS A 112 34.41 2.33 -14.86
C LYS A 112 35.18 1.80 -13.65
N VAL A 113 36.30 1.14 -13.91
CA VAL A 113 37.25 0.71 -12.86
C VAL A 113 38.63 1.32 -13.06
N GLY A 114 39.22 1.82 -11.98
CA GLY A 114 40.57 2.37 -11.96
C GLY A 114 41.59 1.36 -11.48
N LEU A 115 42.57 1.07 -12.33
CA LEU A 115 43.61 0.09 -12.10
C LEU A 115 44.97 0.77 -12.00
N VAL A 116 45.78 0.41 -10.99
CA VAL A 116 47.14 0.93 -10.80
C VAL A 116 48.08 -0.22 -10.48
N LEU A 117 49.26 -0.26 -11.12
CA LEU A 117 50.29 -1.23 -10.74
C LEU A 117 50.71 -1.04 -9.27
N PRO A 118 51.05 -2.10 -8.53
CA PRO A 118 51.38 -2.00 -7.09
C PRO A 118 52.53 -1.06 -6.73
N ASP A 119 53.40 -0.73 -7.69
CA ASP A 119 54.50 0.24 -7.57
C ASP A 119 54.07 1.70 -7.86
N GLY A 120 52.80 1.92 -8.20
CA GLY A 120 52.24 3.21 -8.58
C GLY A 120 52.66 3.74 -9.95
N SER A 121 53.45 2.99 -10.73
CA SER A 121 54.13 3.50 -11.92
C SER A 121 53.20 3.80 -13.09
N LYS A 122 52.07 3.10 -13.20
CA LYS A 122 51.10 3.22 -14.28
C LYS A 122 49.67 3.08 -13.77
N ARG A 123 48.76 3.87 -14.36
CA ARG A 123 47.33 3.92 -14.05
C ARG A 123 46.51 3.81 -15.32
N TRP A 124 45.38 3.11 -15.25
CA TRP A 124 44.39 2.99 -16.30
C TRP A 124 42.98 3.14 -15.74
N ARG A 125 42.03 3.51 -16.60
CA ARG A 125 40.60 3.50 -16.31
C ARG A 125 39.90 2.75 -17.44
N LEU A 126 39.24 1.65 -17.10
CA LEU A 126 38.68 0.71 -18.08
C LEU A 126 37.15 0.84 -18.12
N SER A 127 36.58 0.58 -19.30
CA SER A 127 35.14 0.32 -19.45
C SER A 127 34.77 -1.07 -18.91
N PRO A 128 33.47 -1.36 -18.73
CA PRO A 128 32.96 -2.69 -18.38
C PRO A 128 33.46 -3.80 -19.30
N GLU A 129 33.49 -3.57 -20.61
CA GLU A 129 33.92 -4.53 -21.62
C GLU A 129 35.43 -4.79 -21.56
N GLU A 130 36.24 -3.73 -21.46
CA GLU A 130 37.70 -3.85 -21.34
C GLU A 130 38.10 -4.60 -20.07
N PHE A 131 37.40 -4.33 -18.96
CA PHE A 131 37.62 -5.03 -17.71
C PHE A 131 37.24 -6.52 -17.78
N ALA A 132 36.07 -6.83 -18.37
CA ALA A 132 35.63 -8.20 -18.56
C ALA A 132 36.60 -9.01 -19.43
N GLU A 133 37.13 -8.42 -20.51
CA GLU A 133 38.15 -9.04 -21.35
C GLU A 133 39.50 -9.20 -20.64
N LEU A 134 39.90 -8.24 -19.80
CA LEU A 134 41.11 -8.35 -18.99
C LEU A 134 41.02 -9.54 -18.02
N LEU A 135 39.88 -9.73 -17.36
CA LEU A 135 39.66 -10.87 -16.47
C LEU A 135 39.65 -12.21 -17.23
N ALA A 136 39.05 -12.27 -18.42
CA ALA A 136 39.06 -13.49 -19.25
C ALA A 136 40.43 -13.84 -19.85
N GLN A 137 41.40 -12.93 -19.77
CA GLN A 137 42.79 -13.17 -20.12
C GLN A 137 43.66 -13.54 -18.90
N ASP A 138 43.11 -13.50 -17.68
CA ASP A 138 43.82 -13.91 -16.47
C ASP A 138 43.89 -15.44 -16.35
N GLU A 139 45.05 -16.01 -16.66
CA GLU A 139 45.29 -17.44 -16.58
C GLU A 139 45.12 -18.00 -15.16
N GLN A 140 45.34 -17.20 -14.10
CA GLN A 140 45.14 -17.66 -12.74
C GLN A 140 43.68 -17.77 -12.37
N LEU A 141 42.85 -16.81 -12.82
CA LEU A 141 41.41 -16.91 -12.68
C LEU A 141 40.89 -18.11 -13.47
N ALA A 142 41.38 -18.30 -14.70
CA ALA A 142 41.01 -19.45 -15.54
C ALA A 142 41.38 -20.80 -14.91
N ALA A 143 42.51 -20.88 -14.19
CA ALA A 143 42.98 -22.09 -13.51
C ALA A 143 42.25 -22.40 -12.19
N ARG A 144 41.37 -21.52 -11.70
CA ARG A 144 40.51 -21.81 -10.54
C ARG A 144 39.45 -22.83 -10.93
N GLU A 145 39.01 -23.61 -9.93
CA GLU A 145 37.84 -24.49 -10.06
C GLU A 145 36.63 -23.73 -10.65
N ASP A 146 35.82 -24.41 -11.46
CA ASP A 146 34.68 -23.79 -12.14
C ASP A 146 33.64 -23.23 -11.16
N THR A 147 33.54 -23.82 -9.97
CA THR A 147 32.67 -23.37 -8.89
C THR A 147 33.27 -22.25 -8.03
N ALA A 148 34.53 -21.85 -8.26
CA ALA A 148 35.13 -20.75 -7.53
C ALA A 148 34.52 -19.41 -7.98
N GLU A 149 33.92 -18.70 -7.03
CA GLU A 149 33.32 -17.38 -7.25
C GLU A 149 34.41 -16.29 -7.25
N ALA A 150 34.10 -15.11 -7.80
CA ALA A 150 35.01 -13.96 -7.80
C ALA A 150 34.42 -12.80 -6.97
N VAL A 151 35.29 -11.96 -6.39
CA VAL A 151 34.89 -10.80 -5.58
C VAL A 151 35.59 -9.56 -6.11
N LEU A 152 34.82 -8.60 -6.60
CA LEU A 152 35.30 -7.29 -7.04
C LEU A 152 35.23 -6.29 -5.89
N VAL A 153 36.39 -5.93 -5.36
CA VAL A 153 36.59 -4.90 -4.36
C VAL A 153 36.88 -3.58 -5.08
N SER A 154 35.80 -2.95 -5.54
CA SER A 154 35.80 -1.67 -6.25
C SER A 154 34.60 -0.85 -5.78
N PRO A 155 34.79 0.43 -5.40
CA PRO A 155 33.73 1.24 -4.83
C PRO A 155 32.57 1.42 -5.82
N ASN A 156 31.34 1.28 -5.35
CA ASN A 156 30.10 1.44 -6.11
C ASN A 156 29.97 0.55 -7.36
N ALA A 157 30.76 -0.52 -7.51
CA ALA A 157 30.72 -1.38 -8.69
C ALA A 157 29.41 -2.17 -8.84
N GLY A 158 28.71 -2.41 -7.72
CA GLY A 158 27.37 -3.00 -7.67
C GLY A 158 26.21 -1.98 -7.76
N ALA A 159 26.50 -0.69 -7.92
CA ALA A 159 25.46 0.32 -7.99
C ALA A 159 24.71 0.29 -9.33
N MET A 160 23.54 0.93 -9.38
CA MET A 160 22.77 1.15 -10.61
C MET A 160 22.45 -0.17 -11.35
N GLY A 161 22.82 -0.26 -12.64
CA GLY A 161 22.32 -1.28 -13.56
C GLY A 161 23.04 -2.62 -13.56
N LEU A 162 24.13 -2.77 -12.79
CA LEU A 162 24.97 -3.98 -12.73
C LEU A 162 25.63 -4.38 -14.07
N ASP A 163 25.78 -3.46 -15.03
CA ASP A 163 26.39 -3.77 -16.33
C ASP A 163 27.84 -4.25 -16.19
N LEU A 164 28.65 -3.53 -15.40
CA LEU A 164 30.04 -3.89 -15.08
C LEU A 164 30.19 -5.31 -14.50
N PRO A 165 29.53 -5.66 -13.38
CA PRO A 165 29.70 -6.99 -12.82
C PRO A 165 29.08 -8.11 -13.68
N ARG A 166 27.98 -7.86 -14.40
CA ARG A 166 27.34 -8.87 -15.27
C ARG A 166 28.19 -9.20 -16.48
N ARG A 167 28.82 -8.21 -17.12
CA ARG A 167 29.74 -8.46 -18.24
C ARG A 167 30.94 -9.28 -17.80
N ALA A 168 31.53 -8.93 -16.67
CA ALA A 168 32.64 -9.71 -16.10
C ALA A 168 32.22 -11.14 -15.73
N ALA A 169 31.07 -11.34 -15.10
CA ALA A 169 30.55 -12.66 -14.75
C ALA A 169 30.29 -13.53 -15.99
N ALA A 170 29.56 -12.98 -16.98
CA ALA A 170 29.27 -13.66 -18.24
C ALA A 170 30.55 -14.04 -19.01
N ARG A 171 31.52 -13.11 -19.06
CA ARG A 171 32.75 -13.29 -19.82
C ARG A 171 33.71 -14.29 -19.18
N THR A 172 33.73 -14.37 -17.85
CA THR A 172 34.58 -15.29 -17.07
C THR A 172 33.90 -16.62 -16.73
N ARG A 173 32.60 -16.75 -17.04
CA ARG A 173 31.74 -17.91 -16.70
C ARG A 173 31.71 -18.22 -15.20
N ARG A 174 31.84 -17.20 -14.34
CA ARG A 174 31.84 -17.32 -12.89
C ARG A 174 30.93 -16.28 -12.24
N THR A 175 30.35 -16.61 -11.09
CA THR A 175 29.63 -15.64 -10.27
C THR A 175 30.59 -14.57 -9.78
N LEU A 176 30.25 -13.29 -9.96
CA LEU A 176 31.02 -12.15 -9.47
C LEU A 176 30.21 -11.38 -8.42
N TRP A 177 30.79 -11.24 -7.24
CA TRP A 177 30.31 -10.37 -6.18
C TRP A 177 30.83 -8.95 -6.36
N SER A 178 29.95 -7.95 -6.26
CA SER A 178 30.32 -6.54 -6.20
C SER A 178 29.52 -5.82 -5.11
N HIS A 179 30.06 -4.72 -4.59
CA HIS A 179 29.40 -3.93 -3.55
C HIS A 179 28.77 -2.67 -4.13
N SER A 180 27.56 -2.31 -3.69
CA SER A 180 26.88 -1.11 -4.20
C SER A 180 27.29 0.21 -3.53
N GLY A 181 27.97 0.15 -2.39
CA GLY A 181 28.55 1.31 -1.69
C GLY A 181 30.07 1.35 -1.72
N GLU A 182 30.67 2.12 -0.81
CA GLU A 182 32.12 2.28 -0.69
C GLU A 182 32.79 1.01 -0.15
N VAL A 183 33.75 0.47 -0.91
CA VAL A 183 34.49 -0.74 -0.54
C VAL A 183 35.96 -0.65 -0.99
N ALA A 184 36.87 -1.12 -0.15
CA ALA A 184 38.31 -1.11 -0.42
C ALA A 184 39.04 -2.33 0.17
N LEU A 185 40.22 -2.64 -0.36
CA LEU A 185 41.18 -3.53 0.30
C LEU A 185 42.12 -2.69 1.17
N LYS A 186 42.16 -2.95 2.47
CA LYS A 186 43.07 -2.28 3.41
C LYS A 186 43.73 -3.28 4.37
N PRO A 187 44.94 -2.97 4.88
CA PRO A 187 45.55 -3.75 5.96
C PRO A 187 44.78 -3.54 7.27
N HIS A 188 44.44 -4.64 7.95
CA HIS A 188 43.83 -4.60 9.28
C HIS A 188 44.82 -3.96 10.28
N PRO A 189 44.39 -2.99 11.11
CA PRO A 189 45.29 -2.27 12.02
C PRO A 189 46.02 -3.22 12.99
N ASP A 190 45.30 -4.18 13.59
CA ASP A 190 45.90 -5.09 14.58
C ASP A 190 46.76 -6.22 13.99
N THR A 191 46.39 -6.76 12.83
CA THR A 191 47.04 -7.97 12.29
C THR A 191 47.95 -7.70 11.09
N GLY A 192 47.86 -6.52 10.47
CA GLY A 192 48.55 -6.18 9.22
C GLY A 192 48.07 -6.95 7.98
N ARG A 193 47.22 -7.97 8.15
CA ARG A 193 46.65 -8.77 7.06
C ARG A 193 45.65 -7.94 6.26
N HIS A 194 45.66 -8.09 4.93
CA HIS A 194 44.72 -7.37 4.09
C HIS A 194 43.31 -7.95 4.23
N ARG A 195 42.31 -7.08 4.31
CA ARG A 195 40.89 -7.44 4.35
C ARG A 195 40.07 -6.52 3.47
N VAL A 196 38.86 -6.98 3.16
CA VAL A 196 37.82 -6.18 2.53
C VAL A 196 37.18 -5.29 3.59
N GLU A 197 37.16 -3.99 3.36
CA GLU A 197 36.49 -2.99 4.19
C GLU A 197 35.35 -2.35 3.41
N VAL A 198 34.19 -2.24 4.05
CA VAL A 198 33.05 -1.42 3.62
C VAL A 198 32.99 -0.21 4.55
N THR A 199 32.94 1.00 3.99
CA THR A 199 32.83 2.23 4.79
C THR A 199 31.37 2.54 5.08
N ASP A 200 31.04 2.81 6.35
CA ASP A 200 29.75 3.33 6.79
C ASP A 200 29.89 4.84 7.05
N ASP A 201 29.58 5.64 6.04
CA ASP A 201 29.70 7.10 6.08
C ASP A 201 28.34 7.77 6.31
N ARG A 202 27.29 7.03 6.71
CA ARG A 202 25.90 7.54 6.75
C ARG A 202 25.71 8.77 7.65
N PHE A 203 26.52 8.92 8.70
CA PHE A 203 26.45 9.98 9.70
C PHE A 203 27.57 11.03 9.61
N LEU A 204 28.18 11.21 8.43
CA LEU A 204 29.22 12.23 8.24
C LEU A 204 28.69 13.65 8.55
N GLY A 205 29.16 14.22 9.67
CA GLY A 205 28.90 15.60 10.10
C GLY A 205 27.85 15.71 11.21
N ASP A 206 28.32 16.00 12.43
CA ASP A 206 27.55 16.21 13.66
C ASP A 206 26.65 15.01 14.08
N GLU A 207 27.17 14.16 14.97
CA GLU A 207 26.43 13.04 15.59
C GLU A 207 25.13 13.47 16.31
N SER A 208 24.92 14.77 16.55
CA SER A 208 23.69 15.32 17.13
C SER A 208 22.60 15.65 16.11
N ALA A 209 22.86 15.51 14.80
CA ALA A 209 21.87 15.70 13.76
C ALA A 209 20.96 14.45 13.63
N ASP A 210 19.65 14.65 13.77
CA ASP A 210 18.65 13.59 13.63
C ASP A 210 18.51 13.04 12.18
N GLU A 211 19.14 13.68 11.18
CA GLU A 211 19.09 13.26 9.78
C GLU A 211 20.48 12.88 9.21
N PRO A 212 20.62 11.66 8.64
CA PRO A 212 21.88 11.23 8.04
C PRO A 212 22.18 11.98 6.73
N MET A 213 23.38 12.55 6.64
CA MET A 213 23.84 13.44 5.54
C MET A 213 24.92 12.81 4.65
N GLY A 214 25.27 11.54 4.89
CA GLY A 214 26.35 10.82 4.22
C GLY A 214 25.94 10.07 2.95
N GLU A 215 26.65 8.98 2.65
CA GLU A 215 26.34 8.05 1.55
C GLU A 215 25.68 6.76 2.07
N PRO A 216 24.85 6.08 1.28
CA PRO A 216 24.30 4.77 1.64
C PRO A 216 25.42 3.73 1.86
N LEU A 217 25.22 2.84 2.82
CA LEU A 217 26.16 1.76 3.13
C LEU A 217 26.31 0.80 1.94
N GLY A 218 25.21 0.47 1.27
CA GLY A 218 25.15 -0.47 0.18
C GLY A 218 25.16 -1.94 0.61
N GLU A 219 25.13 -2.81 -0.40
CA GLU A 219 24.98 -4.26 -0.24
C GLU A 219 25.90 -5.03 -1.17
N TRP A 220 26.24 -6.26 -0.76
CA TRP A 220 26.93 -7.24 -1.61
C TRP A 220 25.95 -7.92 -2.57
N ILE A 221 26.24 -7.82 -3.87
CA ILE A 221 25.36 -8.31 -4.94
C ILE A 221 26.12 -9.32 -5.80
N ALA A 222 25.54 -10.53 -5.94
CA ALA A 222 26.05 -11.56 -6.84
C ALA A 222 25.48 -11.37 -8.25
N SER A 223 26.37 -11.33 -9.25
CA SER A 223 26.03 -11.44 -10.67
C SER A 223 26.44 -12.82 -11.18
N ALA A 224 25.46 -13.64 -11.57
CA ALA A 224 25.69 -14.94 -12.19
C ALA A 224 26.10 -14.80 -13.67
N PRO A 225 26.73 -15.82 -14.28
CA PRO A 225 27.14 -15.77 -15.69
C PRO A 225 26.01 -15.44 -16.67
N ASP A 226 24.79 -15.89 -16.37
CA ASP A 226 23.63 -15.71 -17.25
C ASP A 226 22.87 -14.39 -16.99
N ASP A 227 23.24 -13.61 -15.96
CA ASP A 227 22.53 -12.39 -15.56
C ASP A 227 22.65 -11.23 -16.56
N LEU A 228 23.59 -11.31 -17.50
CA LEU A 228 23.74 -10.32 -18.57
C LEU A 228 22.61 -10.43 -19.61
N GLY A 229 21.96 -11.59 -19.73
CA GLY A 229 20.92 -11.88 -20.71
C GLY A 229 21.46 -12.05 -22.16
N PRO A 230 20.60 -12.50 -23.09
CA PRO A 230 20.96 -12.64 -24.50
C PRO A 230 21.22 -11.28 -25.17
N GLU A 231 22.16 -11.22 -26.11
CA GLU A 231 22.47 -9.96 -26.81
C GLU A 231 21.32 -9.48 -27.70
N GLU A 232 20.58 -10.40 -28.32
CA GLU A 232 19.44 -10.13 -29.23
C GLU A 232 18.26 -9.41 -28.54
N GLY A 233 18.25 -9.32 -27.20
CA GLY A 233 17.22 -8.65 -26.41
C GLY A 233 17.65 -7.32 -25.80
N ARG A 234 18.85 -6.80 -26.09
CA ARG A 234 19.28 -5.48 -25.59
C ARG A 234 18.63 -4.37 -26.43
N PRO A 235 18.10 -3.31 -25.81
CA PRO A 235 17.50 -2.20 -26.55
C PRO A 235 18.54 -1.48 -27.42
N GLU A 236 18.15 -1.17 -28.65
CA GLU A 236 18.98 -0.40 -29.57
C GLU A 236 19.24 1.03 -29.03
N PRO A 237 20.34 1.70 -29.42
CA PRO A 237 20.58 3.09 -29.05
C PRO A 237 19.41 4.00 -29.46
N GLY A 238 18.64 4.48 -28.48
CA GLY A 238 17.44 5.31 -28.68
C GLY A 238 16.12 4.66 -28.23
N GLU A 239 16.08 3.34 -28.04
CA GLU A 239 14.93 2.63 -27.47
C GLU A 239 14.91 2.65 -25.93
N GLY A 240 16.08 2.79 -25.31
CA GLY A 240 16.28 2.86 -23.86
C GLY A 240 16.00 4.24 -23.27
N VAL A 241 14.85 4.83 -23.60
CA VAL A 241 14.40 6.10 -23.04
C VAL A 241 12.98 5.98 -22.51
N LEU A 242 12.64 6.88 -21.58
CA LEU A 242 11.32 7.07 -21.06
C LEU A 242 10.88 8.52 -21.26
N ARG A 243 9.60 8.71 -21.55
CA ARG A 243 8.97 10.03 -21.70
C ARG A 243 8.26 10.42 -20.41
N THR A 244 8.62 11.59 -19.92
CA THR A 244 8.02 12.15 -18.71
C THR A 244 6.68 12.81 -19.08
N ILE A 245 5.83 13.04 -18.08
CA ILE A 245 4.54 13.70 -18.30
C ILE A 245 4.71 15.16 -18.75
N ASP A 246 5.78 15.84 -18.33
CA ASP A 246 6.14 17.19 -18.80
C ASP A 246 6.83 17.20 -20.19
N GLY A 247 6.89 16.05 -20.87
CA GLY A 247 7.39 15.95 -22.25
C GLY A 247 8.92 15.87 -22.39
N LYS A 248 9.65 15.75 -21.28
CA LYS A 248 11.10 15.50 -21.28
C LYS A 248 11.40 14.03 -21.59
N THR A 249 12.64 13.78 -22.01
CA THR A 249 13.15 12.43 -22.25
C THR A 249 14.24 12.11 -21.24
N LEU A 250 14.13 10.97 -20.57
CA LEU A 250 15.13 10.44 -19.64
C LEU A 250 15.65 9.11 -20.18
N ARG A 251 16.97 8.89 -20.19
CA ARG A 251 17.52 7.59 -20.62
C ARG A 251 17.41 6.57 -19.49
N ASP A 252 17.19 5.30 -19.81
CA ASP A 252 17.10 4.21 -18.82
C ASP A 252 18.35 4.15 -17.92
N ALA A 253 19.52 4.47 -18.47
CA ALA A 253 20.80 4.51 -17.75
C ALA A 253 20.91 5.72 -16.78
N ASP A 254 20.10 6.75 -16.98
CA ASP A 254 20.03 7.95 -16.15
C ASP A 254 18.92 7.84 -15.08
N VAL A 255 18.18 6.73 -15.01
CA VAL A 255 17.23 6.46 -13.91
C VAL A 255 17.99 5.97 -12.69
N LYS A 256 18.08 6.79 -11.63
CA LYS A 256 18.67 6.42 -10.34
C LYS A 256 17.90 5.25 -9.77
N SER A 257 18.60 4.16 -9.51
CA SER A 257 17.98 2.93 -9.07
C SER A 257 18.95 2.04 -8.31
N VAL A 258 18.43 1.30 -7.35
CA VAL A 258 19.17 0.41 -6.46
C VAL A 258 18.67 -1.01 -6.64
N THR A 259 19.58 -1.98 -6.59
CA THR A 259 19.21 -3.39 -6.66
C THR A 259 18.72 -3.85 -5.29
N LEU A 260 17.52 -4.41 -5.24
CA LEU A 260 17.02 -5.12 -4.06
C LEU A 260 17.53 -6.54 -4.11
N VAL A 261 18.10 -7.00 -3.01
CA VAL A 261 18.66 -8.34 -2.89
C VAL A 261 17.99 -9.14 -1.78
N ASP A 262 17.85 -10.43 -2.04
CA ASP A 262 17.60 -11.44 -1.01
C ASP A 262 18.84 -12.31 -0.94
N ASP A 263 19.55 -12.26 0.18
CA ASP A 263 20.77 -13.05 0.35
C ASP A 263 21.78 -12.76 -0.78
N GLY A 264 21.94 -11.49 -1.14
CA GLY A 264 22.84 -11.05 -2.21
C GLY A 264 22.42 -11.43 -3.63
N ARG A 265 21.33 -12.17 -3.83
CA ARG A 265 20.75 -12.40 -5.15
C ARG A 265 19.78 -11.28 -5.51
N PRO A 266 19.86 -10.68 -6.71
CA PRO A 266 18.89 -9.68 -7.15
C PRO A 266 17.46 -10.24 -7.20
N VAL A 267 16.54 -9.63 -6.44
CA VAL A 267 15.10 -9.96 -6.42
C VAL A 267 14.22 -8.80 -6.87
N GLY A 268 14.79 -7.62 -7.10
CA GLY A 268 14.01 -6.46 -7.45
C GLY A 268 14.84 -5.19 -7.56
N ARG A 269 14.18 -4.05 -7.67
CA ARG A 269 14.82 -2.72 -7.70
C ARG A 269 13.97 -1.66 -6.99
N ALA A 270 14.65 -0.70 -6.39
CA ALA A 270 14.04 0.53 -5.90
C ALA A 270 14.49 1.72 -6.75
N VAL A 271 13.55 2.63 -7.05
CA VAL A 271 13.81 3.94 -7.68
C VAL A 271 13.48 5.01 -6.65
N VAL A 272 14.52 5.50 -5.98
CA VAL A 272 14.45 6.48 -4.90
C VAL A 272 15.67 7.40 -4.99
N ASN A 273 15.52 8.65 -4.55
CA ASN A 273 16.61 9.62 -4.49
C ASN A 273 17.59 9.29 -3.34
N GLY A 274 18.73 9.98 -3.30
CA GLY A 274 19.79 9.72 -2.32
C GLY A 274 19.34 9.84 -0.86
N SER A 275 18.60 10.90 -0.51
CA SER A 275 18.12 11.12 0.86
C SER A 275 17.10 10.05 1.28
N ASP A 276 16.21 9.64 0.37
CA ASP A 276 15.30 8.54 0.61
C ASP A 276 16.03 7.20 0.73
N LEU A 277 17.05 6.96 -0.07
CA LEU A 277 17.83 5.73 0.00
C LEU A 277 18.49 5.57 1.36
N ILE A 278 19.16 6.62 1.88
CA ILE A 278 19.82 6.57 3.19
C ILE A 278 18.80 6.27 4.31
N ARG A 279 17.61 6.89 4.25
CA ARG A 279 16.54 6.64 5.22
C ARG A 279 15.92 5.24 5.11
N ARG A 280 15.89 4.65 3.90
CA ARG A 280 15.17 3.41 3.61
C ARG A 280 16.03 2.16 3.58
N GLU A 281 17.31 2.31 3.27
CA GLU A 281 18.28 1.22 3.11
C GLU A 281 18.25 0.19 4.25
N PRO A 282 18.18 0.56 5.55
CA PRO A 282 18.17 -0.41 6.64
C PRO A 282 17.04 -1.46 6.58
N TRP A 283 15.96 -1.19 5.84
CA TRP A 283 14.76 -2.01 5.83
C TRP A 283 14.31 -2.49 4.44
N LEU A 284 14.91 -2.01 3.35
CA LEU A 284 14.54 -2.42 1.98
C LEU A 284 14.62 -3.93 1.76
N GLN A 285 15.60 -4.62 2.35
CA GLN A 285 15.68 -6.09 2.26
C GLN A 285 14.55 -6.78 3.02
N GLN A 286 14.24 -6.31 4.23
CA GLN A 286 13.19 -6.90 5.08
C GLN A 286 11.82 -6.78 4.41
N LEU A 287 11.58 -5.68 3.68
CA LEU A 287 10.36 -5.49 2.90
C LEU A 287 10.15 -6.60 1.87
N THR A 288 11.19 -7.00 1.13
CA THR A 288 11.11 -8.06 0.11
C THR A 288 10.90 -9.46 0.71
N ARG A 289 11.18 -9.63 2.01
CA ARG A 289 11.00 -10.87 2.77
C ARG A 289 9.68 -10.91 3.54
N SER A 290 8.90 -9.83 3.52
CA SER A 290 7.64 -9.76 4.25
C SER A 290 6.65 -10.77 3.69
N THR A 291 6.02 -11.55 4.58
CA THR A 291 4.96 -12.49 4.23
C THR A 291 3.57 -11.98 4.61
N GLU A 292 3.54 -10.82 5.27
CA GLU A 292 2.36 -10.18 5.83
C GLU A 292 2.33 -8.68 5.50
N TRP A 293 1.16 -8.08 5.59
CA TRP A 293 0.91 -6.65 5.46
C TRP A 293 -0.25 -6.20 6.37
N PHE A 294 -0.30 -4.92 6.70
CA PHE A 294 -1.26 -4.35 7.65
C PHE A 294 -2.16 -3.27 7.02
N VAL A 295 -3.36 -3.09 7.57
CA VAL A 295 -4.17 -1.90 7.32
C VAL A 295 -3.79 -0.86 8.36
N TYR A 296 -3.49 0.38 7.95
CA TYR A 296 -3.16 1.46 8.89
C TYR A 296 -4.27 2.49 8.99
N ASP A 297 -4.55 2.89 10.23
CA ASP A 297 -5.37 4.05 10.52
C ASP A 297 -4.64 5.33 10.06
N PRO A 298 -5.18 6.11 9.11
CA PRO A 298 -4.54 7.35 8.67
C PRO A 298 -4.54 8.44 9.75
N VAL A 299 -5.36 8.34 10.79
CA VAL A 299 -5.41 9.32 11.88
C VAL A 299 -4.27 9.07 12.87
N THR A 300 -4.15 7.83 13.37
CA THR A 300 -3.16 7.48 14.41
C THR A 300 -1.83 6.96 13.85
N GLY A 301 -1.81 6.53 12.58
CA GLY A 301 -0.66 5.84 11.98
C GLY A 301 -0.41 4.44 12.53
N GLN A 302 -1.34 3.88 13.32
CA GLN A 302 -1.23 2.54 13.89
C GLN A 302 -1.95 1.50 13.03
N PRO A 303 -1.49 0.24 13.05
CA PRO A 303 -2.22 -0.85 12.42
C PRO A 303 -3.62 -1.05 13.01
N ILE A 304 -4.56 -1.44 12.16
CA ILE A 304 -5.93 -1.84 12.51
C ILE A 304 -6.03 -3.36 12.32
N GLY A 305 -6.48 -4.06 13.37
CA GLY A 305 -6.67 -5.51 13.33
C GLY A 305 -5.37 -6.31 13.18
N ASN A 306 -5.52 -7.56 12.72
CA ASN A 306 -4.42 -8.49 12.52
C ASN A 306 -3.76 -8.31 11.14
N PRO A 307 -2.47 -8.66 10.99
CA PRO A 307 -1.83 -8.70 9.68
C PRO A 307 -2.57 -9.65 8.73
N ARG A 308 -2.56 -9.28 7.44
CA ARG A 308 -3.04 -10.10 6.33
C ARG A 308 -1.86 -10.71 5.60
N LEU A 309 -2.03 -11.87 5.00
CA LEU A 309 -0.99 -12.46 4.15
C LEU A 309 -0.82 -11.65 2.87
N VAL A 310 0.42 -11.51 2.38
CA VAL A 310 0.65 -10.92 1.07
C VAL A 310 0.13 -11.85 -0.04
N PRO A 311 -0.49 -11.33 -1.12
CA PRO A 311 -1.03 -12.15 -2.21
C PRO A 311 -0.02 -13.04 -2.95
N TRP A 312 1.27 -12.74 -2.82
CA TRP A 312 2.37 -13.49 -3.44
C TRP A 312 3.09 -14.43 -2.47
N LYS A 313 2.52 -14.70 -1.29
CA LYS A 313 3.12 -15.65 -0.33
C LYS A 313 3.34 -17.01 -0.99
N GLY A 314 4.53 -17.59 -0.79
CA GLY A 314 4.94 -18.85 -1.42
C GLY A 314 5.42 -18.72 -2.88
N ARG A 315 5.36 -17.53 -3.48
CA ARG A 315 5.92 -17.22 -4.81
C ARG A 315 7.26 -16.48 -4.69
N LYS A 316 7.98 -16.37 -5.81
CA LYS A 316 9.23 -15.58 -5.93
C LYS A 316 9.02 -14.41 -6.90
N PRO A 317 8.31 -13.35 -6.48
CA PRO A 317 8.06 -12.21 -7.36
C PRO A 317 9.32 -11.38 -7.60
N TYR A 318 9.28 -10.56 -8.63
CA TYR A 318 10.23 -9.46 -8.80
C TYR A 318 9.67 -8.18 -8.17
N PHE A 319 10.39 -7.60 -7.22
CA PHE A 319 9.95 -6.38 -6.53
C PHE A 319 10.37 -5.11 -7.29
N PHE A 320 9.45 -4.18 -7.45
CA PHE A 320 9.74 -2.83 -7.94
C PHE A 320 9.15 -1.80 -6.99
N LEU A 321 10.03 -1.07 -6.29
CA LEU A 321 9.66 -0.02 -5.36
C LEU A 321 9.91 1.35 -5.99
N VAL A 322 8.89 2.21 -6.01
CA VAL A 322 8.96 3.55 -6.58
C VAL A 322 7.86 4.41 -5.98
N HIS A 323 8.12 5.70 -5.73
CA HIS A 323 7.03 6.60 -5.32
C HIS A 323 5.97 6.72 -6.41
N GLY A 324 4.74 7.03 -6.03
CA GLY A 324 3.61 7.03 -6.94
C GLY A 324 2.56 8.05 -6.54
N LEU A 325 1.85 8.51 -7.56
CA LEU A 325 0.60 9.24 -7.47
C LEU A 325 -0.43 8.46 -8.29
N PRO A 326 -1.74 8.70 -8.13
CA PRO A 326 -2.71 7.99 -8.95
C PRO A 326 -2.42 8.12 -10.45
N GLY A 327 -2.43 7.00 -11.17
CA GLY A 327 -2.13 6.92 -12.61
C GLY A 327 -0.65 7.01 -13.02
N GLN A 328 0.29 7.29 -12.10
CA GLN A 328 1.68 7.58 -12.45
C GLN A 328 2.70 7.13 -11.40
N THR A 329 3.93 6.87 -11.84
CA THR A 329 5.07 6.63 -10.96
C THR A 329 6.04 7.79 -10.99
N LEU A 330 6.74 8.05 -9.90
CA LEU A 330 7.76 9.09 -9.78
C LEU A 330 9.15 8.46 -9.92
N MET A 331 9.69 8.48 -11.13
CA MET A 331 11.05 8.01 -11.42
C MET A 331 12.07 9.03 -10.95
N VAL A 332 13.29 8.60 -10.62
CA VAL A 332 14.34 9.53 -10.14
C VAL A 332 15.40 9.73 -11.20
N GLU A 333 15.65 10.98 -11.58
CA GLU A 333 16.78 11.29 -12.46
C GLU A 333 18.11 11.26 -11.70
N LYS A 334 19.13 10.65 -12.29
CA LYS A 334 20.42 10.43 -11.62
C LYS A 334 21.20 11.72 -11.34
N MET A 335 21.13 12.73 -12.20
CA MET A 335 22.01 13.90 -12.09
C MET A 335 21.59 14.83 -10.95
N PHE A 336 20.32 15.23 -10.93
CA PHE A 336 19.80 16.18 -9.95
C PHE A 336 18.99 15.52 -8.84
N GLN A 337 18.78 14.20 -8.91
CA GLN A 337 18.01 13.44 -7.91
C GLN A 337 16.54 13.89 -7.80
N ASN A 338 16.01 14.54 -8.83
CA ASN A 338 14.61 14.97 -8.86
C ASN A 338 13.68 13.79 -9.13
N ASP A 339 12.52 13.83 -8.50
CA ASP A 339 11.37 12.99 -8.85
C ASP A 339 10.73 13.50 -10.14
N VAL A 340 10.45 12.57 -11.05
CA VAL A 340 9.97 12.84 -12.40
C VAL A 340 8.78 11.92 -12.67
N ALA A 341 7.61 12.54 -12.84
CA ALA A 341 6.37 11.82 -13.09
C ALA A 341 6.36 11.20 -14.50
N VAL A 342 6.06 9.90 -14.57
CA VAL A 342 5.96 9.13 -15.81
C VAL A 342 4.71 8.25 -15.76
N ARG A 343 4.12 8.01 -16.94
CA ARG A 343 2.98 7.08 -17.07
C ARG A 343 3.42 5.64 -16.80
N GLY A 344 2.48 4.79 -16.40
CA GLY A 344 2.76 3.37 -16.17
C GLY A 344 3.28 2.64 -17.42
N THR A 345 2.89 3.06 -18.62
CA THR A 345 3.41 2.49 -19.89
C THR A 345 4.91 2.69 -20.06
N GLU A 346 5.42 3.86 -19.68
CA GLU A 346 6.84 4.21 -19.72
C GLU A 346 7.61 3.43 -18.66
N THR A 347 7.04 3.26 -17.46
CA THR A 347 7.58 2.41 -16.39
C THR A 347 7.64 0.94 -16.79
N GLY A 348 6.57 0.44 -17.40
CA GLY A 348 6.53 -0.92 -17.94
C GLY A 348 7.54 -1.11 -19.06
N GLY A 349 7.73 -0.11 -19.92
CA GLY A 349 8.73 -0.11 -20.99
C GLY A 349 10.15 -0.16 -20.44
N TYR A 350 10.44 0.70 -19.46
CA TYR A 350 11.69 0.67 -18.71
C TYR A 350 11.96 -0.72 -18.14
N LEU A 351 11.00 -1.30 -17.40
CA LEU A 351 11.13 -2.63 -16.81
C LEU A 351 11.34 -3.73 -17.84
N ARG A 352 10.53 -3.76 -18.90
CA ARG A 352 10.59 -4.78 -19.97
C ARG A 352 11.97 -4.85 -20.62
N ARG A 353 12.63 -3.71 -20.82
CA ARG A 353 13.98 -3.63 -21.41
C ARG A 353 15.10 -4.02 -20.45
N ARG A 354 14.84 -4.13 -19.15
CA ARG A 354 15.89 -4.46 -18.17
C ARG A 354 16.25 -5.93 -18.22
N PRO A 355 17.56 -6.28 -18.23
CA PRO A 355 18.00 -7.67 -18.07
C PRO A 355 17.46 -8.35 -16.81
N SER A 356 17.21 -7.59 -15.74
CA SER A 356 16.68 -8.13 -14.48
C SER A 356 15.22 -8.59 -14.57
N VAL A 357 14.47 -8.17 -15.59
CA VAL A 357 13.06 -8.53 -15.83
C VAL A 357 12.91 -9.40 -17.07
N SER A 358 13.62 -9.09 -18.16
CA SER A 358 13.51 -9.82 -19.43
C SER A 358 13.93 -11.29 -19.32
N ARG A 359 14.81 -11.62 -18.36
CA ARG A 359 15.25 -12.99 -18.08
C ARG A 359 14.29 -13.81 -17.21
N LEU A 360 13.27 -13.20 -16.62
CA LEU A 360 12.37 -13.91 -15.70
C LEU A 360 11.47 -14.87 -16.49
N ASP A 361 11.14 -16.03 -15.91
CA ASP A 361 10.12 -16.92 -16.47
C ASP A 361 8.81 -16.17 -16.65
N ARG A 362 8.08 -16.38 -17.75
CA ARG A 362 6.89 -15.59 -18.13
C ARG A 362 5.85 -15.45 -17.02
N ASP A 363 5.70 -16.47 -16.19
CA ASP A 363 4.70 -16.52 -15.10
C ASP A 363 5.20 -15.91 -13.77
N THR A 364 6.44 -15.40 -13.75
CA THR A 364 6.97 -14.65 -12.60
C THR A 364 6.22 -13.32 -12.48
N PRO A 365 5.49 -13.09 -11.37
CA PRO A 365 4.74 -11.86 -11.17
C PRO A 365 5.67 -10.72 -10.74
N LEU A 366 5.20 -9.49 -10.93
CA LEU A 366 5.84 -8.30 -10.37
C LEU A 366 5.08 -7.84 -9.12
N VAL A 367 5.79 -7.31 -8.14
CA VAL A 367 5.19 -6.60 -7.00
C VAL A 367 5.60 -5.13 -7.13
N LEU A 368 4.65 -4.28 -7.50
CA LEU A 368 4.83 -2.84 -7.64
C LEU A 368 4.45 -2.17 -6.31
N LEU A 369 5.45 -1.92 -5.47
CA LEU A 369 5.27 -1.18 -4.22
C LEU A 369 5.37 0.32 -4.52
N SER A 370 4.23 0.90 -4.86
CA SER A 370 4.09 2.31 -5.18
C SER A 370 2.79 2.85 -4.61
N CYS A 371 2.81 3.98 -3.90
CA CYS A 371 1.59 4.63 -3.43
C CYS A 371 0.61 4.80 -4.60
N TRP A 372 -0.65 4.42 -4.39
CA TRP A 372 -1.69 4.50 -5.41
C TRP A 372 -1.43 3.67 -6.68
N GLY A 373 -0.58 2.63 -6.60
CA GLY A 373 -0.13 1.88 -7.77
C GLY A 373 -1.27 1.29 -8.61
N SER A 374 -2.33 0.79 -7.99
CA SER A 374 -3.51 0.28 -8.69
C SER A 374 -4.64 1.31 -8.88
N ALA A 375 -4.45 2.56 -8.46
CA ALA A 375 -5.43 3.62 -8.64
C ALA A 375 -5.16 4.40 -9.94
N PRO A 376 -6.17 4.59 -10.81
CA PRO A 376 -6.04 5.47 -11.96
C PRO A 376 -6.01 6.95 -11.55
N GLU A 377 -5.60 7.81 -12.47
CA GLU A 377 -5.77 9.26 -12.33
C GLU A 377 -7.27 9.60 -12.31
N GLY A 378 -7.67 10.55 -11.45
CA GLY A 378 -9.07 10.93 -11.29
C GLY A 378 -9.26 12.13 -10.36
N HIS A 379 -10.50 12.46 -10.07
CA HIS A 379 -10.85 13.50 -9.11
C HIS A 379 -10.60 13.01 -7.68
N THR A 380 -9.58 13.54 -7.03
CA THR A 380 -9.40 13.34 -5.60
C THR A 380 -10.40 14.20 -4.83
N ALA A 381 -11.34 13.57 -4.10
CA ALA A 381 -12.34 14.23 -3.26
C ALA A 381 -11.76 14.94 -2.00
N ALA A 382 -10.56 15.51 -2.12
CA ALA A 382 -9.68 16.07 -1.08
C ALA A 382 -8.85 15.03 -0.28
N ALA A 383 -7.61 15.41 0.05
CA ALA A 383 -6.58 14.50 0.54
C ALA A 383 -6.78 14.04 2.01
N LEU A 384 -7.69 14.66 2.77
CA LEU A 384 -7.99 14.25 4.16
C LEU A 384 -8.74 12.93 4.23
N LYS A 385 -9.74 12.74 3.35
CA LYS A 385 -10.50 11.49 3.29
C LYS A 385 -9.65 10.31 2.82
N ARG A 386 -8.53 10.58 2.09
CA ARG A 386 -7.62 9.54 1.56
C ARG A 386 -8.34 8.46 0.76
N SER A 387 -9.49 8.82 0.20
CA SER A 387 -10.28 7.95 -0.67
C SER A 387 -9.55 7.75 -1.99
N ARG A 388 -9.83 6.63 -2.66
CA ARG A 388 -9.41 6.45 -4.04
C ARG A 388 -9.93 7.62 -4.88
N PRO A 389 -9.13 8.12 -5.84
CA PRO A 389 -9.63 9.12 -6.77
C PRO A 389 -10.91 8.62 -7.44
N PHE A 390 -11.91 9.48 -7.49
CA PHE A 390 -13.13 9.23 -8.22
C PHE A 390 -12.85 9.33 -9.71
N VAL A 391 -13.25 8.31 -10.46
CA VAL A 391 -13.24 8.30 -11.91
C VAL A 391 -14.68 8.07 -12.38
N PRO A 392 -15.29 9.02 -13.12
CA PRO A 392 -16.65 8.85 -13.63
C PRO A 392 -16.83 7.58 -14.45
N ASP A 393 -15.85 7.26 -15.29
CA ASP A 393 -15.83 6.04 -16.11
C ASP A 393 -14.52 5.26 -15.88
N PRO A 394 -14.48 4.35 -14.88
CA PRO A 394 -13.28 3.60 -14.56
C PRO A 394 -12.90 2.58 -15.66
N LEU A 395 -13.80 2.27 -16.60
CA LEU A 395 -13.50 1.36 -17.71
C LEU A 395 -12.65 2.02 -18.81
N ALA A 396 -12.63 3.36 -18.86
CA ALA A 396 -11.90 4.12 -19.87
C ALA A 396 -10.44 4.39 -19.50
N VAL A 397 -10.06 4.23 -18.22
CA VAL A 397 -8.74 4.60 -17.71
C VAL A 397 -7.99 3.41 -17.12
N SER A 398 -6.66 3.44 -17.18
CA SER A 398 -5.80 2.45 -16.56
C SER A 398 -5.02 3.05 -15.38
N SER A 399 -4.66 2.19 -14.42
CA SER A 399 -3.71 2.54 -13.38
C SER A 399 -2.27 2.33 -13.86
N ALA A 400 -1.29 2.93 -13.15
CA ALA A 400 0.11 2.71 -13.46
C ALA A 400 0.48 1.22 -13.41
N ALA A 401 -0.04 0.47 -12.42
CA ALA A 401 0.17 -0.97 -12.31
C ALA A 401 -0.46 -1.77 -13.47
N GLN A 402 -1.65 -1.38 -13.93
CA GLN A 402 -2.29 -2.03 -15.08
C GLN A 402 -1.47 -1.81 -16.36
N ASP A 403 -0.95 -0.61 -16.58
CA ASP A 403 -0.07 -0.34 -17.72
C ASP A 403 1.26 -1.12 -17.63
N VAL A 404 1.86 -1.22 -16.44
CA VAL A 404 3.06 -2.05 -16.23
C VAL A 404 2.74 -3.51 -16.55
N SER A 405 1.59 -4.02 -16.10
CA SER A 405 1.11 -5.37 -16.41
C SER A 405 0.95 -5.57 -17.93
N ASN A 406 0.30 -4.63 -18.60
CA ASN A 406 0.06 -4.63 -20.04
C ASN A 406 1.36 -4.64 -20.86
N VAL A 407 2.35 -3.83 -20.48
CA VAL A 407 3.61 -3.70 -21.24
C VAL A 407 4.55 -4.87 -20.96
N THR A 408 4.63 -5.33 -19.70
CA THR A 408 5.53 -6.43 -19.32
C THR A 408 4.93 -7.81 -19.59
N ARG A 409 3.61 -7.89 -19.84
CA ARG A 409 2.83 -9.13 -20.03
C ARG A 409 2.91 -10.09 -18.83
N ARG A 410 2.88 -9.54 -17.62
CA ARG A 410 2.96 -10.26 -16.34
C ARG A 410 1.88 -9.81 -15.38
N ASP A 411 1.45 -10.71 -14.50
CA ASP A 411 0.65 -10.30 -13.34
C ASP A 411 1.44 -9.32 -12.47
N VAL A 412 0.77 -8.27 -12.01
CA VAL A 412 1.34 -7.23 -11.13
C VAL A 412 0.49 -7.15 -9.87
N TYR A 413 1.12 -7.18 -8.71
CA TYR A 413 0.48 -6.85 -7.44
C TYR A 413 0.82 -5.41 -7.06
N ALA A 414 -0.19 -4.62 -6.69
CA ALA A 414 0.01 -3.22 -6.29
C ALA A 414 -0.98 -2.80 -5.20
N PRO A 415 -0.58 -1.90 -4.29
CA PRO A 415 -1.50 -1.32 -3.32
C PRO A 415 -2.47 -0.37 -4.02
N ASP A 416 -3.69 -0.30 -3.51
CA ASP A 416 -4.71 0.58 -4.06
C ASP A 416 -4.71 2.02 -3.52
N ARG A 417 -4.01 2.24 -2.40
CA ARG A 417 -3.85 3.53 -1.73
C ARG A 417 -2.39 3.76 -1.33
N GLU A 418 -2.15 4.71 -0.43
CA GLU A 418 -0.83 4.98 0.14
C GLU A 418 -0.24 3.74 0.81
N HIS A 419 0.96 3.36 0.38
CA HIS A 419 1.75 2.31 1.01
C HIS A 419 2.59 2.90 2.13
N LEU A 420 2.55 2.25 3.29
CA LEU A 420 3.20 2.68 4.52
C LEU A 420 4.14 1.60 5.01
N SER A 421 5.21 2.02 5.68
CA SER A 421 6.17 1.13 6.33
C SER A 421 6.63 1.79 7.61
N ARG A 422 6.58 1.06 8.73
CA ARG A 422 7.06 1.55 10.02
C ARG A 422 8.37 0.89 10.38
N TYR A 423 9.30 1.72 10.82
CA TYR A 423 10.63 1.31 11.21
C TYR A 423 10.94 1.83 12.60
N ALA A 424 11.60 1.01 13.40
CA ALA A 424 12.08 1.40 14.72
C ALA A 424 13.37 0.62 15.02
N LYS A 425 14.34 1.27 15.66
CA LYS A 425 15.63 0.66 16.05
C LYS A 425 16.32 -0.06 14.89
N GLY A 426 16.29 0.55 13.69
CA GLY A 426 16.94 0.03 12.49
C GLY A 426 16.30 -1.22 11.87
N LYS A 427 15.06 -1.58 12.25
CA LYS A 427 14.32 -2.72 11.68
C LYS A 427 12.98 -2.29 11.12
N LEU A 428 12.54 -2.97 10.05
CA LEU A 428 11.16 -2.94 9.61
C LEU A 428 10.33 -3.65 10.68
N TYR A 429 9.34 -2.96 11.23
CA TYR A 429 8.39 -3.57 12.16
C TYR A 429 7.19 -4.13 11.39
N ASP A 430 6.63 -3.33 10.49
CA ASP A 430 5.54 -3.71 9.60
C ASP A 430 5.48 -2.85 8.33
N GLN A 431 4.69 -3.31 7.36
CA GLN A 431 4.35 -2.61 6.12
C GLN A 431 2.89 -2.84 5.74
N GLY A 432 2.33 -2.02 4.86
CA GLY A 432 0.91 -2.13 4.52
C GLY A 432 0.31 -0.90 3.86
N ILE A 433 -1.01 -0.75 3.95
CA ILE A 433 -1.79 0.25 3.21
C ILE A 433 -2.61 1.11 4.18
N GLY A 434 -2.62 2.42 3.99
CA GLY A 434 -3.50 3.33 4.73
C GLY A 434 -4.95 3.24 4.25
N THR A 435 -5.90 3.08 5.18
CA THR A 435 -7.34 3.23 4.88
C THR A 435 -7.77 4.71 4.89
N THR A 436 -9.05 4.99 4.64
CA THR A 436 -9.69 6.28 4.90
C THR A 436 -9.94 6.46 6.40
N PRO A 437 -10.16 7.69 6.90
CA PRO A 437 -10.50 7.90 8.30
C PRO A 437 -11.73 7.11 8.76
N ALA A 438 -12.69 6.88 7.86
CA ALA A 438 -13.89 6.06 8.08
C ALA A 438 -13.64 4.54 8.08
N ASN A 439 -12.39 4.11 7.88
CA ASN A 439 -11.96 2.71 7.81
C ASN A 439 -12.49 1.94 6.59
N ASP A 440 -12.55 2.60 5.43
CA ASP A 440 -12.97 1.94 4.19
C ASP A 440 -12.07 0.72 3.85
N PRO A 441 -12.64 -0.29 3.20
CA PRO A 441 -11.91 -1.45 2.70
C PRO A 441 -10.71 -1.08 1.82
N VAL A 442 -9.60 -1.79 2.04
CA VAL A 442 -8.34 -1.69 1.30
C VAL A 442 -7.81 -3.08 0.99
N ASP A 443 -7.11 -3.23 -0.13
CA ASP A 443 -6.46 -4.49 -0.49
C ASP A 443 -5.22 -4.30 -1.40
N MET A 444 -4.39 -5.34 -1.46
CA MET A 444 -3.30 -5.49 -2.42
C MET A 444 -3.85 -6.14 -3.70
N VAL A 445 -4.07 -5.33 -4.74
CA VAL A 445 -4.79 -5.75 -5.95
C VAL A 445 -3.88 -6.54 -6.89
N LYS A 446 -4.37 -7.67 -7.42
CA LYS A 446 -3.76 -8.42 -8.53
C LYS A 446 -4.27 -7.89 -9.87
N LEU A 447 -3.37 -7.40 -10.72
CA LEU A 447 -3.67 -6.90 -12.06
C LEU A 447 -3.06 -7.83 -13.11
N ARG A 448 -3.91 -8.38 -13.97
CA ARG A 448 -3.53 -9.24 -15.10
C ARG A 448 -3.37 -8.40 -16.37
N PRO A 449 -2.46 -8.77 -17.30
CA PRO A 449 -2.36 -8.07 -18.56
C PRO A 449 -3.69 -8.07 -19.30
N GLU A 450 -4.06 -6.92 -19.86
CA GLU A 450 -5.19 -6.83 -20.78
C GLU A 450 -4.92 -7.63 -22.05
N PRO A 451 -5.95 -8.17 -22.72
CA PRO A 451 -5.76 -8.95 -23.93
C PRO A 451 -5.07 -8.13 -25.02
N THR A 452 -4.21 -8.77 -25.81
CA THR A 452 -3.57 -8.18 -26.99
C THR A 452 -4.60 -7.87 -28.07
N SER A 453 -4.24 -7.05 -29.07
CA SER A 453 -5.16 -6.69 -30.15
C SER A 453 -5.77 -7.90 -30.86
N GLY A 454 -4.99 -8.95 -31.12
CA GLY A 454 -5.47 -10.19 -31.74
C GLY A 454 -6.36 -11.01 -30.82
N GLU A 455 -6.08 -11.04 -29.51
CA GLU A 455 -6.97 -11.68 -28.53
C GLU A 455 -8.30 -10.91 -28.40
N LEU A 456 -8.26 -9.58 -28.43
CA LEU A 456 -9.46 -8.74 -28.40
C LEU A 456 -10.34 -8.93 -29.65
N ASP A 457 -9.76 -9.17 -30.83
CA ASP A 457 -10.55 -9.48 -32.03
C ASP A 457 -11.35 -10.80 -31.85
N VAL A 458 -10.74 -11.80 -31.22
CA VAL A 458 -11.42 -13.06 -30.87
C VAL A 458 -12.50 -12.84 -29.82
N LEU A 459 -12.21 -12.04 -28.79
CA LEU A 459 -13.17 -11.72 -27.73
C LEU A 459 -14.35 -10.88 -28.25
N ALA A 460 -14.12 -9.97 -29.19
CA ALA A 460 -15.18 -9.20 -29.83
C ALA A 460 -16.17 -10.10 -30.57
N ALA A 461 -15.66 -11.08 -31.33
CA ALA A 461 -16.50 -12.09 -31.99
C ALA A 461 -17.24 -12.99 -30.99
N GLN A 462 -16.59 -13.38 -29.89
CA GLN A 462 -17.24 -14.17 -28.84
C GLN A 462 -18.33 -13.40 -28.10
N ALA A 463 -18.19 -12.08 -27.97
CA ALA A 463 -19.17 -11.17 -27.39
C ALA A 463 -20.35 -10.88 -28.34
N GLY A 464 -20.26 -11.26 -29.63
CA GLY A 464 -21.29 -11.00 -30.63
C GLY A 464 -21.33 -9.53 -31.10
N LEU A 465 -20.24 -8.77 -30.93
CA LEU A 465 -20.19 -7.35 -31.28
C LEU A 465 -20.29 -7.10 -32.80
N GLU A 466 -19.95 -8.09 -33.62
CA GLU A 466 -20.09 -8.06 -35.08
C GLU A 466 -21.54 -7.98 -35.56
N THR A 467 -22.50 -8.29 -34.68
CA THR A 467 -23.94 -8.18 -35.00
C THR A 467 -24.41 -6.73 -35.07
N SER A 468 -23.70 -5.82 -34.41
CA SER A 468 -24.00 -4.39 -34.47
C SER A 468 -23.41 -3.76 -35.75
N PRO A 469 -24.22 -3.24 -36.68
CA PRO A 469 -23.74 -2.66 -37.93
C PRO A 469 -22.90 -1.39 -37.74
N ASP A 470 -22.97 -0.76 -36.56
CA ASP A 470 -22.27 0.48 -36.24
C ASP A 470 -20.84 0.28 -35.73
N LEU A 471 -20.41 -0.98 -35.53
CA LEU A 471 -19.07 -1.29 -35.01
C LEU A 471 -18.11 -1.62 -36.16
N THR A 472 -17.14 -0.74 -36.38
CA THR A 472 -15.94 -1.12 -37.16
C THR A 472 -15.11 -2.14 -36.39
N PRO A 473 -14.24 -2.95 -37.04
CA PRO A 473 -13.37 -3.88 -36.33
C PRO A 473 -12.51 -3.24 -35.23
N ALA A 474 -12.04 -2.00 -35.44
CA ALA A 474 -11.29 -1.27 -34.42
C ALA A 474 -12.17 -0.89 -33.22
N MET A 475 -13.38 -0.39 -33.47
CA MET A 475 -14.33 -0.06 -32.41
C MET A 475 -14.80 -1.30 -31.65
N ALA A 476 -14.99 -2.43 -32.34
CA ALA A 476 -15.33 -3.71 -31.71
C ALA A 476 -14.21 -4.19 -30.79
N ARG A 477 -12.95 -3.98 -31.16
CA ARG A 477 -11.78 -4.28 -30.32
C ARG A 477 -11.74 -3.44 -29.04
N ASP A 478 -11.93 -2.13 -29.17
CA ASP A 478 -11.93 -1.21 -28.04
C ASP A 478 -13.13 -1.49 -27.10
N THR A 479 -14.28 -1.78 -27.69
CA THR A 479 -15.50 -2.21 -26.97
C THR A 479 -15.24 -3.54 -26.25
N ALA A 480 -14.63 -4.53 -26.89
CA ALA A 480 -14.30 -5.80 -26.24
C ALA A 480 -13.38 -5.61 -25.03
N LEU A 481 -12.36 -4.74 -25.13
CA LEU A 481 -11.50 -4.41 -23.98
C LEU A 481 -12.31 -3.81 -22.82
N ARG A 482 -13.23 -2.91 -23.15
CA ARG A 482 -14.15 -2.30 -22.18
C ARG A 482 -15.05 -3.34 -21.49
N LEU A 483 -15.58 -4.32 -22.24
CA LEU A 483 -16.35 -5.45 -21.68
C LEU A 483 -15.49 -6.31 -20.75
N VAL A 484 -14.25 -6.61 -21.12
CA VAL A 484 -13.31 -7.36 -20.27
C VAL A 484 -13.04 -6.62 -18.97
N ARG A 485 -12.79 -5.30 -19.03
CA ARG A 485 -12.61 -4.47 -17.84
C ARG A 485 -13.86 -4.48 -16.95
N ALA A 486 -15.05 -4.40 -17.52
CA ALA A 486 -16.30 -4.46 -16.77
C ALA A 486 -16.43 -5.80 -16.02
N LEU A 487 -16.19 -6.93 -16.69
CA LEU A 487 -16.22 -8.25 -16.05
C LEU A 487 -15.17 -8.37 -14.94
N ARG A 488 -13.95 -7.86 -15.14
CA ARG A 488 -12.90 -7.85 -14.10
C ARG A 488 -13.31 -7.03 -12.88
N MET A 489 -13.96 -5.88 -13.08
CA MET A 489 -14.38 -5.01 -11.98
C MET A 489 -15.60 -5.55 -11.22
N THR A 490 -16.47 -6.30 -11.89
CA THR A 490 -17.66 -6.92 -11.27
C THR A 490 -17.34 -8.24 -10.58
N PHE A 491 -16.55 -9.12 -11.21
CA PHE A 491 -16.32 -10.50 -10.75
C PHE A 491 -14.90 -10.77 -10.24
N GLY A 492 -14.02 -9.77 -10.32
CA GLY A 492 -12.60 -9.91 -10.03
C GLY A 492 -11.79 -10.52 -11.19
N VAL A 493 -10.47 -10.53 -11.04
CA VAL A 493 -9.53 -10.94 -12.11
C VAL A 493 -9.59 -12.45 -12.42
N ASP A 494 -10.04 -13.26 -11.48
CA ASP A 494 -10.10 -14.71 -11.63
C ASP A 494 -11.32 -15.18 -12.45
N VAL A 495 -12.22 -14.26 -12.83
CA VAL A 495 -13.28 -14.52 -13.84
C VAL A 495 -12.72 -15.03 -15.17
N GLU A 496 -11.45 -14.76 -15.45
CA GLU A 496 -10.75 -15.19 -16.67
C GLU A 496 -10.04 -16.54 -16.55
N GLU A 497 -10.11 -17.24 -15.41
CA GLU A 497 -9.41 -18.53 -15.25
C GLU A 497 -9.93 -19.61 -16.22
N ASP A 498 -11.23 -19.59 -16.55
CA ASP A 498 -11.84 -20.53 -17.49
C ASP A 498 -12.00 -19.95 -18.92
N LYS A 499 -11.30 -18.85 -19.25
CA LYS A 499 -11.43 -18.17 -20.56
C LYS A 499 -11.15 -19.08 -21.77
N ASP A 500 -10.27 -20.06 -21.59
CA ASP A 500 -9.87 -21.00 -22.62
C ASP A 500 -10.85 -22.19 -22.75
N ASP A 501 -11.72 -22.40 -21.76
CA ASP A 501 -12.78 -23.41 -21.80
C ASP A 501 -14.00 -22.91 -22.61
N PRO A 502 -14.38 -23.58 -23.72
CA PRO A 502 -15.60 -23.25 -24.46
C PRO A 502 -16.89 -23.34 -23.63
N ALA A 503 -16.93 -24.19 -22.61
CA ALA A 503 -18.03 -24.32 -21.66
C ALA A 503 -17.84 -23.46 -20.39
N GLY A 504 -16.75 -22.68 -20.32
CA GLY A 504 -16.44 -21.79 -19.21
C GLY A 504 -17.48 -20.67 -19.04
N THR A 505 -17.59 -20.21 -17.80
CA THR A 505 -18.44 -19.10 -17.38
C THR A 505 -18.02 -17.79 -18.03
N TYR A 506 -16.71 -17.56 -18.21
CA TYR A 506 -16.21 -16.32 -18.84
C TYR A 506 -16.84 -16.03 -20.20
N ARG A 507 -16.93 -17.05 -21.08
CA ARG A 507 -17.52 -16.87 -22.42
C ARG A 507 -19.01 -16.61 -22.38
N ARG A 508 -19.74 -17.16 -21.41
CA ARG A 508 -21.17 -16.87 -21.22
C ARG A 508 -21.37 -15.42 -20.75
N LEU A 509 -20.58 -14.99 -19.76
CA LEU A 509 -20.60 -13.61 -19.28
C LEU A 509 -20.26 -12.61 -20.39
N LEU A 510 -19.25 -12.91 -21.21
CA LEU A 510 -18.83 -12.08 -22.34
C LEU A 510 -19.93 -11.92 -23.39
N ARG A 511 -20.68 -12.98 -23.70
CA ARG A 511 -21.86 -12.90 -24.59
C ARG A 511 -22.98 -12.08 -23.99
N GLY A 512 -23.25 -12.24 -22.70
CA GLY A 512 -24.30 -11.49 -22.01
C GLY A 512 -24.02 -9.99 -21.98
N ILE A 513 -22.79 -9.61 -21.63
CA ILE A 513 -22.43 -8.19 -21.57
C ILE A 513 -22.26 -7.58 -22.98
N GLY A 514 -21.83 -8.38 -23.96
CA GLY A 514 -21.87 -8.01 -25.37
C GLY A 514 -23.29 -7.76 -25.88
N ALA A 515 -24.25 -8.59 -25.49
CA ALA A 515 -25.66 -8.41 -25.83
C ALA A 515 -26.22 -7.09 -25.27
N LEU A 516 -25.87 -6.71 -24.05
CA LEU A 516 -26.24 -5.40 -23.50
C LEU A 516 -25.70 -4.23 -24.33
N GLU A 517 -24.43 -4.30 -24.75
CA GLU A 517 -23.83 -3.23 -25.57
C GLU A 517 -24.47 -3.15 -26.96
N VAL A 518 -24.80 -4.29 -27.58
CA VAL A 518 -25.53 -4.33 -28.85
C VAL A 518 -26.92 -3.71 -28.70
N MET A 519 -27.69 -4.14 -27.69
CA MET A 519 -29.03 -3.58 -27.42
C MET A 519 -28.96 -2.07 -27.10
N ARG A 520 -27.95 -1.62 -26.35
CA ARG A 520 -27.74 -0.19 -26.04
C ARG A 520 -27.42 0.63 -27.29
N ARG A 521 -26.65 0.10 -28.24
CA ARG A 521 -26.37 0.76 -29.52
C ARG A 521 -27.59 0.81 -30.45
N GLY A 522 -28.40 -0.25 -30.42
CA GLY A 522 -29.69 -0.31 -31.11
C GLY A 522 -30.73 0.64 -30.50
N ASP A 523 -30.56 0.98 -29.21
CA ASP A 523 -31.43 1.92 -28.52
C ASP A 523 -31.19 3.37 -28.97
N GLY A 524 -32.08 3.90 -29.81
CA GLY A 524 -32.00 5.27 -30.34
C GLY A 524 -31.89 6.33 -29.25
N ASP A 525 -32.36 6.02 -28.05
CA ASP A 525 -32.33 6.92 -26.91
C ASP A 525 -30.96 7.01 -26.23
N LEU A 526 -30.21 5.90 -26.20
CA LEU A 526 -28.89 5.81 -25.55
C LEU A 526 -27.72 5.81 -26.53
N ARG A 527 -27.99 5.66 -27.83
CA ARG A 527 -26.98 5.60 -28.89
C ARG A 527 -26.03 6.79 -28.88
N GLU A 528 -26.52 8.00 -28.58
CA GLU A 528 -25.73 9.24 -28.56
C GLU A 528 -24.98 9.50 -27.24
N TYR A 529 -25.25 8.70 -26.20
CA TYR A 529 -24.71 8.91 -24.85
C TYR A 529 -23.55 7.98 -24.50
N GLY A 530 -22.77 7.57 -25.51
CA GLY A 530 -21.44 6.96 -25.33
C GLY A 530 -21.42 5.44 -25.42
N GLU A 531 -20.81 4.79 -24.45
CA GLU A 531 -20.49 3.35 -24.38
C GLU A 531 -21.06 2.71 -23.09
N LEU A 532 -21.02 1.38 -22.97
CA LEU A 532 -21.39 0.66 -21.75
C LEU A 532 -20.58 1.11 -20.52
N THR A 533 -21.21 1.63 -19.46
CA THR A 533 -20.55 1.97 -18.18
C THR A 533 -20.93 0.98 -17.07
N LEU A 534 -20.16 0.99 -15.96
CA LEU A 534 -20.58 0.27 -14.75
C LEU A 534 -21.88 0.84 -14.17
N ASP A 535 -22.13 2.15 -14.32
CA ASP A 535 -23.40 2.78 -13.96
C ASP A 535 -24.61 2.21 -14.72
N LEU A 536 -24.43 1.91 -16.02
CA LEU A 536 -25.47 1.27 -16.82
C LEU A 536 -25.67 -0.18 -16.39
N LEU A 537 -24.58 -0.93 -16.19
CA LEU A 537 -24.63 -2.33 -15.75
C LEU A 537 -25.36 -2.48 -14.42
N ASP A 538 -25.05 -1.61 -13.45
CA ASP A 538 -25.71 -1.53 -12.15
C ASP A 538 -27.22 -1.34 -12.31
N ARG A 539 -27.64 -0.30 -13.04
CA ARG A 539 -29.06 0.07 -13.18
C ARG A 539 -29.87 -0.95 -13.97
N VAL A 540 -29.29 -1.54 -15.02
CA VAL A 540 -29.92 -2.64 -15.77
C VAL A 540 -30.12 -3.85 -14.87
N THR A 541 -29.13 -4.20 -14.05
CA THR A 541 -29.24 -5.31 -13.08
C THR A 541 -30.35 -5.06 -12.07
N ARG A 542 -30.39 -3.86 -11.47
CA ARG A 542 -31.46 -3.51 -10.52
C ARG A 542 -32.83 -3.52 -11.17
N ALA A 543 -32.98 -2.95 -12.37
CA ALA A 543 -34.25 -2.90 -13.08
C ALA A 543 -34.73 -4.32 -13.43
N HIS A 544 -33.83 -5.20 -13.86
CA HIS A 544 -34.14 -6.60 -14.18
C HIS A 544 -34.69 -7.37 -12.96
N HIS A 545 -34.08 -7.17 -11.80
CA HIS A 545 -34.45 -7.87 -10.56
C HIS A 545 -35.48 -7.13 -9.70
N GLY A 546 -35.89 -5.92 -10.09
CA GLY A 546 -36.78 -5.08 -9.29
C GLY A 546 -36.16 -4.61 -7.97
N LEU A 547 -34.83 -4.49 -7.90
CA LEU A 547 -34.12 -4.05 -6.70
C LEU A 547 -34.42 -2.58 -6.43
N ARG A 548 -34.88 -2.27 -5.20
CA ARG A 548 -35.22 -0.91 -4.77
C ARG A 548 -34.24 -0.43 -3.71
N THR A 549 -33.86 0.83 -3.79
CA THR A 549 -33.07 1.49 -2.75
C THR A 549 -33.98 2.14 -1.72
N ALA A 550 -33.51 2.19 -0.47
CA ALA A 550 -34.21 2.95 0.55
C ALA A 550 -34.17 4.44 0.19
N PRO A 551 -35.28 5.18 0.32
CA PRO A 551 -35.30 6.61 0.01
C PRO A 551 -34.21 7.38 0.76
N GLY A 552 -33.48 8.26 0.06
CA GLY A 552 -32.41 9.07 0.66
C GLY A 552 -31.12 8.30 1.02
N SER A 553 -30.91 7.10 0.48
CA SER A 553 -29.68 6.33 0.70
C SER A 553 -28.97 6.02 -0.61
N ARG A 554 -27.63 5.98 -0.56
CA ARG A 554 -26.81 5.57 -1.69
C ARG A 554 -27.06 4.09 -2.01
N PRO A 555 -27.32 3.72 -3.28
CA PRO A 555 -27.43 2.32 -3.68
C PRO A 555 -26.15 1.53 -3.37
N ALA A 556 -26.28 0.39 -2.67
CA ALA A 556 -25.19 -0.59 -2.56
C ALA A 556 -25.06 -1.35 -3.90
N PRO A 557 -23.85 -1.62 -4.43
CA PRO A 557 -23.67 -2.34 -5.70
C PRO A 557 -24.46 -3.66 -5.76
N PRO A 558 -25.01 -4.08 -6.92
CA PRO A 558 -25.68 -5.36 -7.08
C PRO A 558 -24.75 -6.52 -6.77
N ASP A 559 -25.31 -7.63 -6.30
CA ASP A 559 -24.56 -8.86 -6.08
C ASP A 559 -24.01 -9.38 -7.43
N PRO A 560 -22.76 -9.86 -7.50
CA PRO A 560 -22.22 -10.47 -8.72
C PRO A 560 -23.10 -11.57 -9.31
N ASP A 561 -23.83 -12.35 -8.50
CA ASP A 561 -24.73 -13.40 -8.98
C ASP A 561 -26.00 -12.83 -9.64
N ASP A 562 -26.52 -11.70 -9.15
CA ASP A 562 -27.60 -10.95 -9.79
C ASP A 562 -27.15 -10.44 -11.16
N VAL A 563 -25.92 -9.90 -11.23
CA VAL A 563 -25.33 -9.45 -12.50
C VAL A 563 -25.20 -10.64 -13.47
N ARG A 564 -24.68 -11.79 -13.01
CA ARG A 564 -24.55 -13.00 -13.84
C ARG A 564 -25.90 -13.41 -14.42
N THR A 565 -26.92 -13.49 -13.59
CA THR A 565 -28.28 -13.88 -14.00
C THR A 565 -28.85 -12.92 -15.04
N MET A 566 -28.69 -11.61 -14.83
CA MET A 566 -29.15 -10.60 -15.79
C MET A 566 -28.39 -10.69 -17.12
N LEU A 567 -27.07 -10.91 -17.10
CA LEU A 567 -26.27 -11.06 -18.32
C LEU A 567 -26.69 -12.29 -19.13
N GLU A 568 -27.01 -13.41 -18.48
CA GLU A 568 -27.56 -14.60 -19.15
C GLU A 568 -28.92 -14.31 -19.80
N ALA A 569 -29.80 -13.58 -19.10
CA ALA A 569 -31.09 -13.16 -19.64
C ALA A 569 -30.94 -12.19 -20.84
N ALA A 570 -30.00 -11.25 -20.78
CA ALA A 570 -29.70 -10.34 -21.88
C ALA A 570 -29.24 -11.09 -23.13
N SER A 571 -28.36 -12.08 -22.97
CA SER A 571 -27.92 -12.94 -24.08
C SER A 571 -29.09 -13.71 -24.71
N ALA A 572 -29.98 -14.26 -23.87
CA ALA A 572 -31.17 -14.98 -24.34
C ALA A 572 -32.17 -14.07 -25.08
N ARG A 573 -32.37 -12.83 -24.61
CA ARG A 573 -33.24 -11.83 -25.27
C ARG A 573 -32.75 -11.52 -26.68
N LEU A 574 -31.48 -11.13 -26.81
CA LEU A 574 -30.91 -10.75 -28.11
C LEU A 574 -30.83 -11.95 -29.07
N SER A 575 -30.60 -13.17 -28.56
CA SER A 575 -30.63 -14.39 -29.38
C SER A 575 -32.02 -14.70 -29.94
N THR A 576 -33.08 -14.34 -29.21
CA THR A 576 -34.46 -14.55 -29.62
C THR A 576 -34.92 -13.47 -30.61
N ASP A 577 -34.43 -12.24 -30.43
CA ASP A 577 -34.82 -11.06 -31.18
C ASP A 577 -33.61 -10.14 -31.39
N PRO A 578 -32.90 -10.29 -32.53
CA PRO A 578 -31.65 -9.56 -32.81
C PRO A 578 -31.80 -8.04 -32.90
N GLU A 579 -33.02 -7.53 -33.07
CA GLU A 579 -33.31 -6.08 -33.17
C GLU A 579 -33.75 -5.47 -31.82
N SER A 580 -33.71 -6.24 -30.73
CA SER A 580 -34.08 -5.74 -29.39
C SER A 580 -33.26 -4.51 -29.01
N ALA A 581 -33.93 -3.43 -28.62
CA ALA A 581 -33.28 -2.29 -27.98
C ALA A 581 -33.17 -2.51 -26.46
N LEU A 582 -32.33 -1.73 -25.78
CA LEU A 582 -32.17 -1.87 -24.33
C LEU A 582 -33.46 -1.56 -23.56
N HIS A 583 -34.23 -0.55 -24.00
CA HIS A 583 -35.55 -0.25 -23.43
C HIS A 583 -36.59 -1.37 -23.57
N ASP A 584 -36.43 -2.27 -24.56
CA ASP A 584 -37.29 -3.47 -24.70
C ASP A 584 -36.91 -4.57 -23.69
N PHE A 585 -35.70 -4.51 -23.13
CA PHE A 585 -35.21 -5.47 -22.14
C PHE A 585 -35.54 -5.02 -20.72
N VAL A 586 -35.26 -3.75 -20.38
CA VAL A 586 -35.56 -3.16 -19.06
C VAL A 586 -35.95 -1.68 -19.18
N ALA A 587 -36.83 -1.21 -18.31
CA ALA A 587 -37.16 0.21 -18.20
C ALA A 587 -36.16 0.95 -17.30
N LEU A 588 -35.68 2.12 -17.75
CA LEU A 588 -34.69 2.95 -17.03
C LEU A 588 -35.22 4.38 -16.83
N PRO A 589 -36.27 4.58 -16.02
CA PRO A 589 -36.99 5.86 -15.93
C PRO A 589 -36.12 7.03 -15.47
N SER A 590 -35.14 6.81 -14.58
CA SER A 590 -34.20 7.85 -14.16
C SER A 590 -33.26 8.29 -15.26
N VAL A 591 -32.93 7.39 -16.21
CA VAL A 591 -32.12 7.72 -17.38
C VAL A 591 -32.93 8.55 -18.38
N ASP A 592 -34.18 8.15 -18.63
CA ASP A 592 -35.10 8.92 -19.49
C ASP A 592 -35.32 10.34 -18.94
N ARG A 593 -35.52 10.43 -17.62
CA ARG A 593 -35.70 11.71 -16.93
C ARG A 593 -34.46 12.60 -17.00
N ALA A 594 -33.25 12.04 -16.80
CA ALA A 594 -32.01 12.78 -16.92
C ALA A 594 -31.79 13.30 -18.35
N ARG A 595 -32.10 12.49 -19.38
CA ARG A 595 -32.00 12.90 -20.79
C ARG A 595 -32.96 14.04 -21.12
N GLU A 596 -34.19 13.98 -20.62
CA GLU A 596 -35.15 15.07 -20.76
C GLU A 596 -34.60 16.38 -20.17
N LEU A 597 -34.02 16.32 -18.96
CA LEU A 597 -33.41 17.47 -18.31
C LEU A 597 -32.24 18.05 -19.13
N VAL A 598 -31.33 17.18 -19.59
CA VAL A 598 -30.20 17.57 -20.45
C VAL A 598 -30.70 18.25 -21.74
N GLY A 599 -31.72 17.68 -22.39
CA GLY A 599 -32.28 18.20 -23.64
C GLY A 599 -32.95 19.57 -23.50
N ARG A 600 -33.62 19.83 -22.37
CA ARG A 600 -34.25 21.14 -22.08
C ARG A 600 -33.23 22.29 -21.99
N HIS A 601 -31.97 22.01 -21.64
CA HIS A 601 -30.94 23.01 -21.32
C HIS A 601 -29.85 23.20 -22.38
N ASP A 602 -30.00 22.61 -23.58
CA ASP A 602 -28.92 22.35 -24.54
C ASP A 602 -27.85 21.38 -23.95
N PRO A 603 -27.62 20.20 -24.58
CA PRO A 603 -26.75 19.17 -24.02
C PRO A 603 -25.31 19.63 -23.75
N ASP A 604 -24.74 20.43 -24.64
CA ASP A 604 -23.37 20.92 -24.55
C ASP A 604 -23.24 21.99 -23.45
N ARG A 605 -24.26 22.84 -23.29
CA ARG A 605 -24.32 23.80 -22.19
C ARG A 605 -24.46 23.10 -20.84
N TRP A 606 -25.36 22.13 -20.73
CA TRP A 606 -25.54 21.36 -19.49
C TRP A 606 -24.26 20.62 -19.11
N THR A 607 -23.64 19.93 -20.07
CA THR A 607 -22.38 19.21 -19.86
C THR A 607 -21.28 20.12 -19.32
N ARG A 608 -21.11 21.33 -19.89
CA ARG A 608 -20.13 22.29 -19.38
C ARG A 608 -20.41 22.75 -17.95
N GLN A 609 -21.69 22.91 -17.61
CA GLN A 609 -22.09 23.32 -16.26
C GLN A 609 -21.85 22.19 -15.24
N VAL A 610 -22.25 20.96 -15.56
CA VAL A 610 -22.09 19.81 -14.67
C VAL A 610 -20.61 19.48 -14.46
N LEU A 611 -19.79 19.47 -15.51
CA LEU A 611 -18.38 19.11 -15.42
C LEU A 611 -17.44 20.29 -15.15
N GLY A 612 -17.95 21.52 -15.05
CA GLY A 612 -17.14 22.73 -14.82
C GLY A 612 -16.13 23.03 -15.95
N LEU A 613 -16.44 22.65 -17.19
CA LEU A 613 -15.54 22.81 -18.33
C LEU A 613 -15.37 24.29 -18.71
N ARG A 614 -14.12 24.74 -18.89
CA ARG A 614 -13.80 26.11 -19.33
C ARG A 614 -14.13 26.32 -20.80
N THR A 615 -14.65 27.49 -21.15
CA THR A 615 -14.71 27.93 -22.55
C THR A 615 -13.29 28.31 -23.03
N PRO A 616 -12.86 27.94 -24.25
CA PRO A 616 -13.63 27.43 -25.40
C PRO A 616 -13.49 25.92 -25.67
N ALA A 617 -13.23 25.07 -24.66
CA ALA A 617 -13.01 23.64 -24.92
C ALA A 617 -14.23 22.98 -25.62
N PRO A 618 -14.02 22.16 -26.67
CA PRO A 618 -15.09 21.39 -27.28
C PRO A 618 -15.58 20.33 -26.30
N VAL A 619 -16.91 20.13 -26.25
CA VAL A 619 -17.52 19.07 -25.45
C VAL A 619 -17.43 17.76 -26.23
N THR A 620 -16.76 16.77 -25.65
CA THR A 620 -16.57 15.45 -26.25
C THR A 620 -17.75 14.51 -25.94
N ALA A 621 -17.83 13.37 -26.63
CA ALA A 621 -18.82 12.34 -26.31
C ALA A 621 -18.64 11.78 -24.88
N THR A 622 -17.39 11.63 -24.43
CA THR A 622 -17.06 11.22 -23.07
C THR A 622 -17.54 12.25 -22.04
N ASP A 623 -17.40 13.55 -22.32
CA ASP A 623 -17.93 14.59 -21.46
C ASP A 623 -19.46 14.49 -21.34
N ARG A 624 -20.17 14.28 -22.45
CA ARG A 624 -21.64 14.12 -22.44
C ARG A 624 -22.07 12.87 -21.67
N GLN A 625 -21.36 11.75 -21.83
CA GLN A 625 -21.62 10.52 -21.09
C GLN A 625 -21.46 10.73 -19.58
N ASN A 626 -20.33 11.34 -19.16
CA ASN A 626 -20.05 11.59 -17.75
C ASN A 626 -21.08 12.57 -17.14
N ALA A 627 -21.46 13.61 -17.88
CA ALA A 627 -22.50 14.53 -17.45
C ALA A 627 -23.87 13.85 -17.37
N LEU A 628 -24.21 12.95 -18.30
CA LEU A 628 -25.45 12.18 -18.23
C LEU A 628 -25.49 11.34 -16.94
N TRP A 629 -24.47 10.52 -16.67
CA TRP A 629 -24.49 9.63 -15.49
C TRP A 629 -24.51 10.41 -14.17
N ALA A 630 -23.79 11.52 -14.10
CA ALA A 630 -23.88 12.44 -12.96
C ALA A 630 -25.29 13.04 -12.81
N THR A 631 -25.97 13.35 -13.92
CA THR A 631 -27.35 13.83 -13.91
C THR A 631 -28.35 12.75 -13.53
N VAL A 632 -28.13 11.50 -13.97
CA VAL A 632 -28.95 10.33 -13.54
C VAL A 632 -28.87 10.16 -12.03
N GLN A 633 -27.65 10.20 -11.47
CA GLN A 633 -27.47 10.13 -10.03
C GLN A 633 -28.16 11.29 -9.29
N ALA A 634 -28.12 12.51 -9.85
CA ALA A 634 -28.83 13.65 -9.29
C ALA A 634 -30.36 13.49 -9.31
N VAL A 635 -30.92 12.97 -10.41
CA VAL A 635 -32.36 12.65 -10.49
C VAL A 635 -32.72 11.61 -9.43
N GLU A 636 -31.92 10.55 -9.30
CA GLU A 636 -32.15 9.50 -8.32
C GLU A 636 -32.03 9.99 -6.88
N SER A 637 -31.09 10.88 -6.58
CA SER A 637 -30.88 11.36 -5.22
C SER A 637 -31.84 12.47 -4.82
N VAL A 638 -32.28 13.30 -5.76
CA VAL A 638 -33.15 14.46 -5.50
C VAL A 638 -34.63 14.12 -5.71
N GLU A 639 -35.01 13.61 -6.88
CA GLU A 639 -36.44 13.41 -7.22
C GLU A 639 -37.03 12.20 -6.47
N ASN A 640 -36.22 11.19 -6.14
CA ASN A 640 -36.66 10.07 -5.31
C ASN A 640 -36.44 10.28 -3.80
N HIS A 641 -35.96 11.45 -3.38
CA HIS A 641 -35.82 11.77 -1.96
C HIS A 641 -37.20 11.79 -1.28
N PRO A 642 -37.34 11.25 -0.06
CA PRO A 642 -38.65 11.19 0.62
C PRO A 642 -39.22 12.58 0.96
N ASP A 643 -38.35 13.57 1.14
CA ASP A 643 -38.72 14.97 1.36
C ASP A 643 -37.83 15.90 0.50
N PRO A 644 -38.20 16.12 -0.77
CA PRO A 644 -37.37 16.91 -1.67
C PRO A 644 -37.47 18.42 -1.39
N ASP A 645 -38.51 18.88 -0.68
CA ASP A 645 -38.64 20.26 -0.23
C ASP A 645 -37.61 20.56 0.87
N ALA A 646 -37.52 19.70 1.89
CA ALA A 646 -36.52 19.82 2.94
C ALA A 646 -35.09 19.68 2.39
N LEU A 647 -34.87 18.77 1.44
CA LEU A 647 -33.58 18.62 0.79
C LEU A 647 -33.17 19.90 0.06
N THR A 648 -34.08 20.55 -0.67
CA THR A 648 -33.81 21.80 -1.39
C THR A 648 -33.50 22.94 -0.42
N ALA A 649 -34.29 23.07 0.65
CA ALA A 649 -34.05 24.08 1.68
C ALA A 649 -32.68 23.91 2.35
N LYS A 650 -32.29 22.67 2.67
CA LYS A 650 -31.01 22.34 3.29
C LYS A 650 -29.84 22.53 2.32
N ALA A 651 -29.84 21.82 1.20
CA ALA A 651 -28.68 21.73 0.32
C ALA A 651 -28.34 23.06 -0.39
N LEU A 652 -29.31 23.96 -0.57
CA LEU A 652 -29.09 25.28 -1.16
C LEU A 652 -29.07 26.42 -0.13
N HIS A 653 -29.08 26.11 1.18
CA HIS A 653 -29.12 27.09 2.27
C HIS A 653 -30.17 28.18 2.04
N LEU A 654 -31.42 27.79 1.76
CA LEU A 654 -32.44 28.78 1.41
C LEU A 654 -32.77 29.70 2.60
N PRO A 655 -32.83 31.04 2.39
CA PRO A 655 -33.35 31.97 3.38
C PRO A 655 -34.78 31.65 3.82
N THR A 656 -35.14 32.08 5.04
CA THR A 656 -36.52 31.98 5.52
C THR A 656 -37.48 32.74 4.60
N GLY A 657 -38.49 32.03 4.08
CA GLY A 657 -39.56 32.61 3.25
C GLY A 657 -39.42 32.33 1.74
N GLU A 658 -38.33 31.73 1.29
CA GLU A 658 -38.25 31.16 -0.06
C GLU A 658 -39.04 29.86 -0.15
N ASP A 659 -39.73 29.65 -1.27
CA ASP A 659 -40.49 28.42 -1.51
C ASP A 659 -39.56 27.36 -2.14
N PRO A 660 -39.21 26.26 -1.43
CA PRO A 660 -38.36 25.21 -1.98
C PRO A 660 -38.98 24.48 -3.17
N ARG A 661 -40.25 24.76 -3.50
CA ARG A 661 -40.96 24.22 -4.69
C ARG A 661 -40.77 25.06 -5.94
N ASP A 662 -40.07 26.20 -5.86
CA ASP A 662 -39.76 26.99 -7.04
C ASP A 662 -38.97 26.14 -8.05
N GLU A 663 -39.45 26.07 -9.29
CA GLU A 663 -38.86 25.23 -10.34
C GLU A 663 -37.40 25.59 -10.63
N THR A 664 -37.02 26.87 -10.47
CA THR A 664 -35.64 27.32 -10.67
C THR A 664 -34.73 26.84 -9.55
N LEU A 665 -35.21 26.81 -8.30
CA LEU A 665 -34.49 26.25 -7.16
C LEU A 665 -34.36 24.73 -7.25
N ARG A 666 -35.43 24.03 -7.66
CA ARG A 666 -35.37 22.58 -7.93
C ARG A 666 -34.38 22.24 -9.03
N THR A 667 -34.32 23.05 -10.08
CA THR A 667 -33.32 22.90 -11.14
C THR A 667 -31.91 23.20 -10.62
N ASP A 668 -31.73 24.19 -9.72
CA ASP A 668 -30.43 24.47 -9.12
C ASP A 668 -29.95 23.34 -8.20
N LEU A 669 -30.86 22.72 -7.44
CA LEU A 669 -30.54 21.54 -6.63
C LEU A 669 -30.10 20.36 -7.52
N LEU A 670 -30.85 20.04 -8.58
CA LEU A 670 -30.50 18.96 -9.51
C LEU A 670 -29.13 19.19 -10.15
N ARG A 671 -28.84 20.42 -10.56
CA ARG A 671 -27.52 20.78 -11.09
C ARG A 671 -26.43 20.67 -10.04
N THR A 672 -26.67 21.14 -8.82
CA THR A 672 -25.73 21.05 -7.70
C THR A 672 -25.40 19.60 -7.38
N ALA A 673 -26.42 18.74 -7.30
CA ALA A 673 -26.25 17.30 -7.11
C ALA A 673 -25.51 16.63 -8.29
N ALA A 674 -25.78 17.03 -9.54
CA ALA A 674 -25.07 16.50 -10.69
C ALA A 674 -23.59 16.91 -10.68
N THR A 675 -23.26 18.17 -10.38
CA THR A 675 -21.85 18.59 -10.27
C THR A 675 -21.15 17.92 -9.09
N ALA A 676 -21.83 17.77 -7.95
CA ALA A 676 -21.33 17.03 -6.80
C ALA A 676 -21.00 15.58 -7.18
N ALA A 677 -21.92 14.87 -7.83
CA ALA A 677 -21.72 13.51 -8.33
C ALA A 677 -20.56 13.43 -9.33
N ALA A 678 -20.45 14.38 -10.26
CA ALA A 678 -19.35 14.44 -11.24
C ALA A 678 -17.97 14.62 -10.59
N LEU A 679 -17.91 15.21 -9.39
CA LEU A 679 -16.70 15.38 -8.59
C LEU A 679 -16.48 14.21 -7.60
N GLY A 680 -17.37 13.21 -7.57
CA GLY A 680 -17.31 12.09 -6.64
C GLY A 680 -17.77 12.41 -5.23
N ARG A 681 -18.50 13.52 -5.03
CA ARG A 681 -19.21 13.81 -3.77
C ARG A 681 -20.45 12.92 -3.68
N ASP A 682 -20.85 12.56 -2.47
CA ASP A 682 -22.05 11.74 -2.29
C ASP A 682 -23.32 12.58 -2.47
N ALA A 683 -23.93 12.50 -3.66
CA ALA A 683 -25.16 13.23 -3.95
C ALA A 683 -26.39 12.71 -3.18
N TYR A 684 -26.30 11.55 -2.51
CA TYR A 684 -27.37 11.02 -1.65
C TYR A 684 -27.29 11.51 -0.21
N ASP A 685 -26.16 12.11 0.19
CA ASP A 685 -25.99 12.69 1.52
C ASP A 685 -26.34 14.19 1.50
N PRO A 686 -27.43 14.63 2.15
CA PRO A 686 -27.81 16.03 2.20
C PRO A 686 -26.73 16.94 2.82
N THR A 687 -25.92 16.43 3.75
CA THR A 687 -24.83 17.20 4.37
C THR A 687 -23.66 17.37 3.40
N ALA A 688 -23.32 16.35 2.61
CA ALA A 688 -22.32 16.47 1.55
C ALA A 688 -22.74 17.45 0.43
N LEU A 689 -24.03 17.43 0.05
CA LEU A 689 -24.57 18.40 -0.91
C LEU A 689 -24.54 19.84 -0.38
N ALA A 690 -24.95 20.05 0.88
CA ALA A 690 -24.88 21.36 1.51
C ALA A 690 -23.41 21.85 1.61
N ALA A 691 -22.49 21.03 2.08
CA ALA A 691 -21.08 21.39 2.12
C ALA A 691 -20.53 21.77 0.73
N TYR A 692 -20.93 21.06 -0.33
CA TYR A 692 -20.56 21.41 -1.71
C TYR A 692 -21.15 22.75 -2.16
N ASP A 693 -22.37 23.09 -1.75
CA ASP A 693 -22.95 24.41 -2.02
C ASP A 693 -22.16 25.55 -1.32
N LEU A 694 -21.65 25.32 -0.12
CA LEU A 694 -20.73 26.26 0.56
C LEU A 694 -19.41 26.44 -0.22
N GLU A 695 -18.84 25.34 -0.75
CA GLU A 695 -17.66 25.40 -1.62
C GLU A 695 -17.93 26.25 -2.85
N ARG A 696 -19.06 26.02 -3.52
CA ARG A 696 -19.49 26.77 -4.72
C ARG A 696 -19.63 28.27 -4.44
N HIS A 697 -20.05 28.64 -3.22
CA HIS A 697 -20.18 30.03 -2.78
C HIS A 697 -18.89 30.60 -2.15
N GLY A 698 -17.78 29.87 -2.26
CA GLY A 698 -16.43 30.36 -2.01
C GLY A 698 -15.97 30.25 -0.56
N ALA A 699 -16.58 29.36 0.24
CA ALA A 699 -16.16 29.11 1.62
C ALA A 699 -14.70 28.59 1.72
N LEU A 700 -14.18 27.98 0.64
CA LEU A 700 -12.80 27.49 0.55
C LEU A 700 -11.89 28.34 -0.38
N ASP A 701 -12.35 29.50 -0.85
CA ASP A 701 -11.57 30.40 -1.71
C ASP A 701 -10.30 30.92 -1.02
N GLU A 702 -9.29 31.30 -1.81
CA GLU A 702 -8.04 31.89 -1.30
C GLU A 702 -8.26 33.12 -0.40
N ARG A 703 -9.31 33.91 -0.64
CA ARG A 703 -9.68 35.09 0.17
C ARG A 703 -10.03 34.77 1.63
N THR A 704 -10.35 33.50 1.92
CA THR A 704 -10.67 33.05 3.29
C THR A 704 -9.42 32.60 4.04
N LEU A 705 -8.27 32.42 3.37
CA LEU A 705 -7.07 31.85 3.98
C LEU A 705 -6.47 32.79 5.03
N VAL A 706 -6.12 32.20 6.17
CA VAL A 706 -5.33 32.84 7.22
C VAL A 706 -3.89 32.36 7.08
N THR A 707 -2.96 33.30 7.02
CA THR A 707 -1.52 33.01 7.02
C THR A 707 -0.92 33.27 8.39
N SER A 708 0.03 32.42 8.79
CA SER A 708 0.82 32.58 10.00
C SER A 708 1.88 33.67 9.82
N VAL A 709 2.39 34.21 10.92
CA VAL A 709 3.52 35.17 10.92
C VAL A 709 4.77 34.66 10.20
N ASN A 710 4.97 33.35 10.11
CA ASN A 710 6.10 32.74 9.37
C ASN A 710 5.83 32.50 7.87
N GLY A 711 4.65 32.90 7.37
CA GLY A 711 4.28 32.79 5.96
C GLY A 711 3.62 31.47 5.56
N THR A 712 3.47 30.51 6.49
CA THR A 712 2.71 29.27 6.23
C THR A 712 1.20 29.54 6.29
N PHE A 713 0.39 28.79 5.52
CA PHE A 713 -1.06 28.81 5.69
C PHE A 713 -1.43 28.16 7.03
N ALA A 714 -2.26 28.81 7.82
CA ALA A 714 -2.54 28.43 9.21
C ALA A 714 -4.02 28.52 9.59
N GLY A 715 -4.94 28.55 8.62
CA GLY A 715 -6.37 28.57 8.91
C GLY A 715 -7.26 29.17 7.83
N ARG A 716 -8.53 29.39 8.20
CA ARG A 716 -9.54 30.15 7.45
C ARG A 716 -10.31 31.13 8.33
N SER A 717 -10.79 32.22 7.74
CA SER A 717 -11.76 33.13 8.34
C SER A 717 -13.04 33.14 7.52
N TRP A 718 -14.16 32.92 8.20
CA TRP A 718 -15.51 32.95 7.66
C TRP A 718 -16.33 34.09 8.28
N THR A 719 -15.68 35.22 8.57
CA THR A 719 -16.34 36.39 9.20
C THR A 719 -16.92 37.39 8.19
N GLY A 720 -16.73 37.15 6.88
CA GLY A 720 -17.09 38.07 5.80
C GLY A 720 -16.17 39.28 5.64
N LYS A 721 -15.20 39.45 6.56
CA LYS A 721 -14.15 40.48 6.49
C LYS A 721 -12.87 39.86 5.91
N PRO A 722 -11.97 40.68 5.33
CA PRO A 722 -10.66 40.18 4.92
C PRO A 722 -9.96 39.49 6.10
N ALA A 723 -9.51 38.26 5.89
CA ALA A 723 -8.77 37.52 6.89
C ALA A 723 -7.50 38.29 7.30
N PRO A 724 -7.14 38.34 8.59
CA PRO A 724 -5.90 38.94 9.01
C PRO A 724 -4.72 38.22 8.38
N SER A 725 -3.78 38.97 7.82
CA SER A 725 -2.77 38.38 6.93
C SER A 725 -1.60 37.73 7.68
N ARG A 726 -1.47 37.87 9.01
CA ARG A 726 -0.39 37.22 9.78
C ARG A 726 -0.82 36.91 11.23
N VAL A 727 -1.23 35.68 11.50
CA VAL A 727 -1.63 35.22 12.84
C VAL A 727 -0.48 34.53 13.56
N TRP A 728 -0.30 34.79 14.85
CA TRP A 728 0.53 33.92 15.70
C TRP A 728 -0.28 32.71 16.14
N ALA A 729 -0.19 31.60 15.40
CA ALA A 729 -1.00 30.41 15.64
C ALA A 729 -0.42 29.43 16.68
N ASP A 730 0.76 29.70 17.25
CA ASP A 730 1.44 28.85 18.23
C ASP A 730 1.31 29.37 19.69
N ARG A 731 0.64 30.51 19.87
CA ARG A 731 0.57 31.24 21.14
C ARG A 731 -0.71 32.06 21.23
N TYR A 732 -1.03 32.48 22.44
CA TYR A 732 -2.18 33.33 22.73
C TYR A 732 -1.86 34.30 23.85
N VAL A 733 -2.72 35.29 24.06
CA VAL A 733 -2.67 36.18 25.22
C VAL A 733 -3.92 36.01 26.06
N ILE A 734 -3.74 36.14 27.38
CA ILE A 734 -4.80 36.08 28.38
C ILE A 734 -5.11 37.51 28.79
N SER A 735 -6.35 37.95 28.62
CA SER A 735 -6.78 39.28 29.05
C SER A 735 -8.06 39.23 29.91
N PRO A 736 -8.12 39.93 31.05
CA PRO A 736 -9.34 40.07 31.83
C PRO A 736 -10.48 40.75 31.06
N ASP A 737 -10.16 41.71 30.18
CA ASP A 737 -11.12 42.53 29.43
C ASP A 737 -11.30 42.07 27.97
N GLY A 738 -10.61 41.00 27.56
CA GLY A 738 -10.63 40.51 26.18
C GLY A 738 -9.93 41.41 25.17
N GLY A 739 -9.26 42.48 25.62
CA GLY A 739 -8.40 43.34 24.82
C GLY A 739 -6.93 42.93 24.85
N LEU A 740 -6.09 43.66 24.12
CA LEU A 740 -4.64 43.43 24.11
C LEU A 740 -3.91 44.16 25.26
N ASN A 741 -4.57 45.16 25.86
CA ASN A 741 -4.03 45.93 26.98
C ASN A 741 -4.03 45.07 28.25
N ASN A 742 -3.01 45.18 29.09
CA ASN A 742 -2.87 44.40 30.34
C ASN A 742 -2.95 42.86 30.15
N SER A 743 -2.62 42.38 28.94
CA SER A 743 -2.65 40.96 28.60
C SER A 743 -1.34 40.25 28.95
N ARG A 744 -1.43 38.95 29.29
CA ARG A 744 -0.28 38.08 29.57
C ARG A 744 -0.13 37.07 28.44
N GLY A 745 1.05 37.01 27.81
CA GLY A 745 1.34 35.99 26.79
C GLY A 745 1.48 34.58 27.37
N ALA A 746 1.03 33.58 26.61
CA ALA A 746 1.19 32.16 26.91
C ALA A 746 1.44 31.39 25.62
N LEU A 747 2.20 30.29 25.71
CA LEU A 747 2.30 29.33 24.62
C LEU A 747 1.01 28.51 24.55
N ALA A 748 0.57 28.19 23.33
CA ALA A 748 -0.58 27.34 23.16
C ALA A 748 -0.25 25.87 23.50
N PRO A 749 -1.23 25.05 23.90
CA PRO A 749 -1.01 23.63 24.19
C PRO A 749 -0.40 22.83 23.04
N TRP A 750 -0.71 23.21 21.79
CA TRP A 750 -0.19 22.61 20.56
C TRP A 750 1.14 23.22 20.07
N HIS A 751 1.77 24.09 20.86
CA HIS A 751 3.06 24.67 20.49
C HIS A 751 4.12 23.57 20.35
N ARG A 752 4.67 23.41 19.13
CA ARG A 752 5.73 22.45 18.82
C ARG A 752 7.07 22.93 19.39
N LYS A 753 7.58 22.23 20.41
CA LYS A 753 8.93 22.51 20.96
C LYS A 753 10.00 22.15 19.92
N GLY A 754 10.95 23.05 19.70
CA GLY A 754 12.07 22.81 18.77
C GLY A 754 11.74 23.05 17.30
N ALA A 755 10.52 23.49 16.96
CA ALA A 755 10.15 23.84 15.59
C ALA A 755 11.04 24.95 15.02
N GLY A 756 11.54 24.74 13.80
CA GLY A 756 12.30 25.71 13.03
C GLY A 756 11.47 26.94 12.65
N LYS A 757 12.14 28.02 12.22
CA LYS A 757 11.47 29.30 11.88
C LYS A 757 10.40 29.18 10.79
N ASN A 758 10.53 28.20 9.90
CA ASN A 758 9.67 28.00 8.74
C ASN A 758 8.65 26.86 8.96
N ASP A 759 8.68 26.18 10.11
CA ASP A 759 7.81 25.04 10.38
C ASP A 759 6.37 25.50 10.64
N HIS A 760 5.41 24.64 10.33
CA HIS A 760 4.00 24.96 10.60
C HIS A 760 3.76 25.15 12.13
N PRO A 761 3.00 26.18 12.56
CA PRO A 761 2.81 26.54 13.98
C PRO A 761 1.99 25.55 14.82
N GLY A 762 1.61 24.40 14.26
CA GLY A 762 0.85 23.33 14.94
C GLY A 762 -0.67 23.50 14.99
N ALA A 763 -1.23 24.67 14.63
CA ALA A 763 -2.67 24.89 14.58
C ALA A 763 -3.18 25.44 13.25
N TYR A 764 -4.39 24.97 12.90
CA TYR A 764 -5.25 25.46 11.85
C TYR A 764 -6.41 26.25 12.48
N VAL A 765 -6.30 27.57 12.46
CA VAL A 765 -7.25 28.50 13.09
C VAL A 765 -8.49 28.63 12.23
N LEU A 766 -9.66 28.40 12.82
CA LEU A 766 -10.94 28.59 12.15
C LEU A 766 -11.66 29.79 12.78
N ASP A 767 -11.54 30.95 12.14
CA ASP A 767 -12.15 32.19 12.63
C ASP A 767 -13.61 32.31 12.18
N MET A 768 -14.49 32.06 13.14
CA MET A 768 -15.95 32.09 13.03
C MET A 768 -16.53 33.15 13.98
N THR A 769 -15.81 34.26 14.16
CA THR A 769 -16.26 35.33 15.05
C THR A 769 -17.58 35.93 14.57
N GLY A 770 -18.55 36.03 15.49
CA GLY A 770 -19.87 36.61 15.21
C GLY A 770 -20.95 35.58 14.87
N THR A 771 -20.67 34.30 15.12
CA THR A 771 -21.61 33.19 14.89
C THR A 771 -22.52 32.92 16.09
N THR A 772 -23.67 32.32 15.81
CA THR A 772 -24.69 31.93 16.79
C THR A 772 -24.40 30.53 17.34
N PRO A 773 -24.68 30.25 18.63
CA PRO A 773 -24.40 28.93 19.22
C PRO A 773 -25.15 27.80 18.51
N GLY A 774 -24.49 26.65 18.30
CA GLY A 774 -25.05 25.50 17.58
C GLY A 774 -24.96 25.58 16.04
N GLN A 775 -24.47 26.69 15.48
CA GLN A 775 -24.28 26.84 14.03
C GLN A 775 -23.10 27.79 13.70
N VAL A 776 -22.81 27.94 12.42
CA VAL A 776 -21.82 28.87 11.89
C VAL A 776 -22.52 29.80 10.90
N ASP A 777 -22.60 31.08 11.23
CA ASP A 777 -23.16 32.10 10.34
C ASP A 777 -22.15 32.43 9.23
N MET A 778 -22.29 31.76 8.08
CA MET A 778 -21.37 31.83 6.94
C MET A 778 -21.72 33.01 6.01
N PRO A 779 -20.73 33.81 5.58
CA PRO A 779 -20.96 34.92 4.65
C PRO A 779 -21.24 34.41 3.24
N TRP A 780 -22.20 35.05 2.57
CA TRP A 780 -22.63 34.70 1.22
C TRP A 780 -22.18 35.74 0.19
N PRO A 781 -21.99 35.36 -1.10
CA PRO A 781 -21.59 36.31 -2.15
C PRO A 781 -22.54 37.49 -2.38
N ASP A 782 -23.81 37.37 -1.99
CA ASP A 782 -24.81 38.44 -2.08
C ASP A 782 -24.71 39.47 -0.92
N GLY A 783 -23.79 39.28 0.02
CA GLY A 783 -23.58 40.13 1.19
C GLY A 783 -24.40 39.75 2.42
N THR A 784 -25.22 38.70 2.35
CA THR A 784 -25.99 38.16 3.48
C THR A 784 -25.22 37.05 4.21
N THR A 785 -25.82 36.48 5.26
CA THR A 785 -25.27 35.30 5.97
C THR A 785 -26.23 34.11 5.90
N ARG A 786 -25.67 32.90 5.99
CA ARG A 786 -26.43 31.64 6.10
C ARG A 786 -26.06 30.90 7.38
N PRO A 787 -27.03 30.42 8.17
CA PRO A 787 -26.76 29.57 9.31
C PRO A 787 -26.37 28.17 8.83
N VAL A 788 -25.18 27.69 9.21
CA VAL A 788 -24.64 26.39 8.77
C VAL A 788 -24.42 25.46 9.97
N PRO A 789 -25.06 24.28 10.00
CA PRO A 789 -24.83 23.24 11.01
C PRO A 789 -23.39 22.72 11.10
N TYR A 790 -23.00 22.20 12.26
CA TYR A 790 -21.62 21.75 12.51
C TYR A 790 -21.18 20.51 11.71
N ASP A 791 -22.10 19.63 11.33
CA ASP A 791 -21.81 18.49 10.46
C ASP A 791 -21.43 18.95 9.04
N GLU A 792 -22.11 19.98 8.51
CA GLU A 792 -21.76 20.58 7.22
C GLU A 792 -20.40 21.28 7.25
N ILE A 793 -20.06 21.92 8.38
CA ILE A 793 -18.73 22.51 8.60
C ILE A 793 -17.64 21.44 8.64
N ALA A 794 -17.89 20.33 9.33
CA ALA A 794 -16.96 19.22 9.39
C ALA A 794 -16.74 18.57 8.01
N GLU A 795 -17.80 18.40 7.23
CA GLU A 795 -17.75 17.90 5.86
C GLU A 795 -16.99 18.89 4.94
N LEU A 796 -17.28 20.20 5.03
CA LEU A 796 -16.56 21.24 4.29
C LEU A 796 -15.05 21.25 4.61
N LEU A 797 -14.67 21.14 5.88
CA LEU A 797 -13.27 21.08 6.30
C LEU A 797 -12.56 19.81 5.82
N SER A 798 -13.27 18.68 5.71
CA SER A 798 -12.74 17.45 5.12
C SER A 798 -12.31 17.64 3.65
N HIS A 799 -12.83 18.69 3.02
CA HIS A 799 -12.57 19.06 1.63
C HIS A 799 -11.58 20.21 1.43
N ASP A 800 -11.07 20.76 2.53
CA ASP A 800 -10.13 21.86 2.50
C ASP A 800 -8.76 21.44 1.93
N PRO A 801 -8.36 21.94 0.74
CA PRO A 801 -7.11 21.54 0.10
C PRO A 801 -5.86 22.00 0.86
N VAL A 802 -5.97 23.01 1.72
CA VAL A 802 -4.84 23.48 2.56
C VAL A 802 -4.69 22.56 3.75
N LEU A 803 -5.75 22.35 4.54
CA LEU A 803 -5.72 21.44 5.69
C LEU A 803 -5.30 20.02 5.29
N ALA A 804 -5.69 19.58 4.10
CA ALA A 804 -5.33 18.29 3.51
C ALA A 804 -3.82 18.07 3.31
N ARG A 805 -3.03 19.13 3.16
CA ARG A 805 -1.57 19.07 2.97
C ARG A 805 -0.78 19.22 4.26
N LEU A 806 -1.43 19.58 5.35
CA LEU A 806 -0.79 19.76 6.65
C LEU A 806 -0.60 18.41 7.35
N ASP A 807 0.42 18.34 8.20
CA ASP A 807 0.71 17.16 9.01
C ASP A 807 -0.52 16.74 9.84
N ARG A 808 -0.61 15.44 10.13
CA ARG A 808 -1.76 14.85 10.85
C ARG A 808 -1.93 15.40 12.28
N ASP A 809 -0.84 15.82 12.91
CA ASP A 809 -0.81 16.39 14.26
C ASP A 809 -1.15 17.88 14.30
N VAL A 810 -1.31 18.54 13.14
CA VAL A 810 -1.87 19.90 13.10
C VAL A 810 -3.33 19.84 13.58
N THR A 811 -3.61 20.59 14.64
CA THR A 811 -4.93 20.61 15.28
C THR A 811 -5.80 21.71 14.71
N VAL A 812 -7.12 21.54 14.71
CA VAL A 812 -8.07 22.61 14.41
C VAL A 812 -8.36 23.41 15.69
N VAL A 813 -8.39 24.75 15.57
CA VAL A 813 -8.67 25.67 16.68
C VAL A 813 -9.79 26.63 16.28
N PRO A 814 -11.05 26.34 16.67
CA PRO A 814 -12.17 27.24 16.45
C PRO A 814 -12.03 28.53 17.28
N VAL A 815 -12.35 29.66 16.65
CA VAL A 815 -12.38 30.99 17.28
C VAL A 815 -13.77 31.59 17.09
N GLY A 816 -14.30 32.22 18.14
CA GLY A 816 -15.63 32.83 18.11
C GLY A 816 -16.77 31.89 18.52
N THR A 817 -16.47 30.66 18.92
CA THR A 817 -17.45 29.70 19.45
C THR A 817 -17.84 30.01 20.90
N GLU A 818 -19.00 29.53 21.33
CA GLU A 818 -19.33 29.56 22.74
C GLU A 818 -18.37 28.68 23.56
N PRO A 819 -17.94 29.14 24.74
CA PRO A 819 -17.07 28.36 25.60
C PRO A 819 -17.69 27.00 25.97
N GLY A 820 -17.01 25.91 25.61
CA GLY A 820 -17.47 24.55 25.94
C GLY A 820 -18.49 23.94 24.99
N ASP A 821 -18.72 24.52 23.82
CA ASP A 821 -19.51 23.90 22.74
C ASP A 821 -18.79 22.69 22.12
N THR A 822 -18.96 21.51 22.74
CA THR A 822 -18.26 20.29 22.30
C THR A 822 -18.82 19.72 21.00
N ALA A 823 -20.04 20.09 20.59
CA ALA A 823 -20.67 19.52 19.40
C ALA A 823 -19.90 19.85 18.11
N LEU A 824 -19.39 21.08 17.98
CA LEU A 824 -18.52 21.43 16.85
C LEU A 824 -17.21 20.63 16.87
N ALA A 825 -16.59 20.51 18.04
CA ALA A 825 -15.35 19.77 18.18
C ALA A 825 -15.52 18.28 17.86
N GLU A 826 -16.63 17.68 18.30
CA GLU A 826 -17.03 16.31 18.01
C GLU A 826 -17.29 16.11 16.51
N ALA A 827 -18.02 17.03 15.85
CA ALA A 827 -18.28 16.97 14.42
C ALA A 827 -16.98 17.03 13.59
N ILE A 828 -16.09 17.99 13.88
CA ILE A 828 -14.79 18.11 13.18
C ILE A 828 -13.90 16.89 13.44
N ALA A 829 -13.87 16.39 14.67
CA ALA A 829 -13.06 15.23 15.04
C ALA A 829 -13.63 13.90 14.53
N ALA A 830 -14.92 13.84 14.17
CA ALA A 830 -15.56 12.64 13.66
C ALA A 830 -14.77 12.04 12.48
N ARG A 831 -14.78 10.71 12.39
CA ARG A 831 -14.11 9.96 11.31
C ARG A 831 -14.70 10.25 9.93
N THR A 832 -15.97 10.63 9.87
CA THR A 832 -16.65 11.04 8.64
C THR A 832 -16.47 12.52 8.33
N GLY A 833 -16.06 13.34 9.31
CA GLY A 833 -15.74 14.76 9.15
C GLY A 833 -14.29 15.00 8.73
N ALA A 834 -13.61 15.97 9.37
CA ALA A 834 -12.22 16.29 9.07
C ALA A 834 -11.19 15.32 9.69
N ALA A 835 -11.63 14.49 10.66
CA ALA A 835 -10.79 13.55 11.40
C ALA A 835 -9.51 14.19 11.97
N ARG A 836 -9.64 15.43 12.47
CA ARG A 836 -8.55 16.20 13.10
C ARG A 836 -8.79 16.33 14.59
N THR A 837 -7.71 16.38 15.36
CA THR A 837 -7.80 16.79 16.76
C THR A 837 -8.28 18.24 16.81
N VAL A 838 -9.13 18.56 17.78
CA VAL A 838 -9.67 19.91 17.99
C VAL A 838 -9.30 20.38 19.38
N TRP A 839 -8.72 21.58 19.47
CA TRP A 839 -8.56 22.28 20.74
C TRP A 839 -9.60 23.39 20.84
N LEU A 840 -10.57 23.21 21.74
CA LEU A 840 -11.66 24.14 21.95
C LEU A 840 -11.38 25.01 23.19
N PRO A 841 -11.54 26.34 23.11
CA PRO A 841 -11.35 27.20 24.26
C PRO A 841 -12.48 27.05 25.28
N THR A 842 -12.14 26.97 26.56
CA THR A 842 -13.10 26.89 27.68
C THR A 842 -13.61 28.26 28.13
N ARG A 843 -13.12 29.32 27.50
CA ARG A 843 -13.47 30.73 27.74
C ARG A 843 -13.53 31.46 26.40
N PRO A 844 -14.16 32.65 26.30
CA PRO A 844 -14.28 33.34 25.03
C PRO A 844 -12.91 33.62 24.40
N LEU A 845 -12.75 33.19 23.14
CA LEU A 845 -11.53 33.37 22.36
C LEU A 845 -11.83 34.28 21.15
N ARG A 846 -10.98 35.28 20.94
CA ARG A 846 -11.07 36.22 19.82
C ARG A 846 -9.76 36.30 19.06
N LEU A 847 -9.85 36.60 17.78
CA LEU A 847 -8.71 36.98 16.97
C LEU A 847 -8.67 38.51 16.86
N LEU A 848 -7.63 39.14 17.42
CA LEU A 848 -7.50 40.61 17.44
C LEU A 848 -6.18 41.08 16.81
N ASP A 849 -6.24 42.19 16.08
CA ASP A 849 -5.06 42.82 15.48
C ASP A 849 -4.18 43.47 16.55
N ARG A 850 -2.98 42.92 16.71
CA ARG A 850 -1.97 43.40 17.65
C ARG A 850 -1.30 44.69 17.17
N ARG A 851 -1.04 44.77 15.87
CA ARG A 851 -0.35 45.90 15.24
C ARG A 851 -0.95 46.18 13.86
N PRO A 852 -1.91 47.10 13.75
CA PRO A 852 -2.51 47.46 12.46
C PRO A 852 -1.48 47.88 11.38
N ALA A 853 -0.35 48.48 11.81
CA ALA A 853 0.71 48.93 10.91
C ALA A 853 1.56 47.81 10.28
N VAL A 854 1.60 46.60 10.87
CA VAL A 854 2.35 45.44 10.33
C VAL A 854 1.46 44.20 10.11
N ASN A 855 0.14 44.36 10.28
CA ASN A 855 -0.89 43.37 10.00
C ASN A 855 -0.68 42.02 10.72
N GLU A 856 -0.36 42.09 12.02
CA GLU A 856 -0.21 40.93 12.90
C GLU A 856 -1.39 40.80 13.85
N SER A 857 -1.93 39.58 14.00
CA SER A 857 -3.07 39.28 14.87
C SER A 857 -2.73 38.17 15.87
N LEU A 858 -3.39 38.20 17.02
CA LEU A 858 -3.20 37.29 18.14
C LEU A 858 -4.51 36.67 18.58
N LEU A 859 -4.44 35.41 19.01
CA LEU A 859 -5.49 34.77 19.79
C LEU A 859 -5.55 35.42 21.18
N VAL A 860 -6.71 35.94 21.56
CA VAL A 860 -6.97 36.63 22.83
C VAL A 860 -8.05 35.86 23.59
N LEU A 861 -7.68 35.25 24.70
CA LEU A 861 -8.57 34.50 25.58
C LEU A 861 -9.02 35.41 26.75
N THR A 862 -10.33 35.56 26.92
CA THR A 862 -10.90 36.36 28.01
C THR A 862 -10.93 35.56 29.31
N SER A 863 -10.06 35.87 30.26
CA SER A 863 -9.96 35.17 31.55
C SER A 863 -9.34 36.05 32.64
N PRO A 864 -9.77 35.94 33.92
CA PRO A 864 -9.17 36.66 35.04
C PRO A 864 -7.80 36.05 35.42
N GLN A 865 -6.81 36.12 34.51
CA GLN A 865 -5.42 35.71 34.70
C GLN A 865 -5.16 34.34 35.38
N ASP A 866 -6.11 33.41 35.30
CA ASP A 866 -6.02 32.03 35.82
C ASP A 866 -4.90 31.21 35.13
N ALA A 867 -4.63 30.02 35.66
CA ALA A 867 -3.55 29.15 35.15
C ALA A 867 -3.86 28.58 33.74
N PRO A 868 -2.90 28.57 32.80
CA PRO A 868 -3.08 28.07 31.43
C PRO A 868 -3.69 26.68 31.22
N PRO A 869 -3.47 25.66 32.09
CA PRO A 869 -3.95 24.29 31.84
C PRO A 869 -5.48 24.16 31.79
N THR A 870 -6.23 25.08 32.40
CA THR A 870 -7.70 25.03 32.43
C THR A 870 -8.35 25.79 31.28
N HIS A 871 -7.57 26.36 30.36
CA HIS A 871 -8.08 27.22 29.29
C HIS A 871 -8.60 26.48 28.06
N TRP A 872 -8.25 25.21 27.90
CA TRP A 872 -8.51 24.45 26.69
C TRP A 872 -9.08 23.07 27.01
N SER A 873 -9.95 22.60 26.12
CA SER A 873 -10.42 21.21 26.07
C SER A 873 -9.97 20.60 24.74
N GLN A 874 -9.69 19.29 24.75
CA GLN A 874 -9.16 18.58 23.59
C GLN A 874 -10.12 17.48 23.19
N THR A 875 -10.48 17.43 21.91
CA THR A 875 -11.29 16.36 21.32
C THR A 875 -10.46 15.63 20.27
N HIS A 876 -10.28 14.33 20.45
CA HIS A 876 -9.58 13.48 19.51
C HIS A 876 -10.58 12.76 18.61
N PRO A 877 -10.20 12.44 17.36
CA PRO A 877 -10.99 11.52 16.57
C PRO A 877 -11.19 10.19 17.33
N PRO A 878 -12.39 9.59 17.30
CA PRO A 878 -12.65 8.33 18.00
C PRO A 878 -11.85 7.17 17.39
N ALA A 879 -11.88 5.99 18.02
CA ALA A 879 -11.31 4.79 17.40
C ALA A 879 -12.02 4.47 16.06
N PRO A 880 -11.33 3.88 15.07
CA PRO A 880 -11.98 3.47 13.83
C PRO A 880 -13.05 2.40 14.14
N ALA A 881 -14.20 2.49 13.47
CA ALA A 881 -15.21 1.44 13.55
C ALA A 881 -14.65 0.11 13.03
N ALA A 882 -15.12 -1.02 13.57
CA ALA A 882 -14.83 -2.31 12.97
C ALA A 882 -15.33 -2.31 11.52
N GLN A 883 -14.53 -2.84 10.60
CA GLN A 883 -15.03 -3.04 9.24
C GLN A 883 -16.24 -3.99 9.34
N PRO A 884 -17.40 -3.62 8.77
CA PRO A 884 -18.51 -4.56 8.71
C PRO A 884 -18.03 -5.82 7.97
N PRO A 885 -18.32 -7.03 8.46
CA PRO A 885 -18.11 -8.23 7.67
C PRO A 885 -19.04 -8.12 6.45
N GLY A 886 -18.49 -7.89 5.25
CA GLY A 886 -19.28 -7.88 4.01
C GLY A 886 -19.23 -6.63 3.12
N THR A 887 -18.19 -5.79 3.17
CA THR A 887 -17.87 -4.91 2.05
C THR A 887 -16.39 -5.00 1.71
N ALA A 888 -15.90 -6.19 1.37
CA ALA A 888 -14.73 -6.21 0.49
C ALA A 888 -15.14 -5.53 -0.84
N VAL A 889 -14.18 -4.93 -1.55
CA VAL A 889 -14.25 -4.90 -3.03
C VAL A 889 -14.74 -6.28 -3.46
N PRO A 890 -15.77 -6.42 -4.32
CA PRO A 890 -16.52 -7.67 -4.52
C PRO A 890 -15.58 -8.85 -4.36
N ASP A 891 -15.82 -9.63 -3.31
CA ASP A 891 -15.10 -10.86 -3.06
C ASP A 891 -15.03 -11.55 -4.41
N VAL A 892 -13.79 -11.67 -4.91
CA VAL A 892 -13.50 -12.71 -5.89
C VAL A 892 -14.08 -13.95 -5.25
N ILE A 893 -15.12 -14.50 -5.87
CA ILE A 893 -15.61 -15.83 -5.54
C ILE A 893 -14.43 -16.76 -5.81
N THR A 894 -13.56 -16.89 -4.81
CA THR A 894 -12.67 -18.01 -4.69
C THR A 894 -13.61 -19.16 -4.43
N ALA A 895 -13.72 -20.06 -5.41
CA ALA A 895 -14.39 -21.32 -5.20
C ALA A 895 -13.68 -22.02 -4.02
N GLY A 896 -14.31 -21.94 -2.85
CA GLY A 896 -13.85 -22.52 -1.59
C GLY A 896 -13.24 -21.48 -0.64
N ASP A 897 -13.90 -21.26 0.50
CA ASP A 897 -13.33 -20.67 1.71
C ASP A 897 -12.03 -21.41 2.10
N ASP A 898 -10.91 -21.00 1.51
CA ASP A 898 -9.55 -21.46 1.79
C ASP A 898 -8.83 -20.42 2.67
N THR A 899 -9.55 -19.77 3.59
CA THR A 899 -8.87 -19.19 4.77
C THR A 899 -8.27 -20.37 5.55
N PRO A 900 -6.94 -20.46 5.71
CA PRO A 900 -6.34 -21.59 6.40
C PRO A 900 -6.86 -21.65 7.84
N LEU A 901 -7.28 -22.84 8.29
CA LEU A 901 -7.57 -23.04 9.71
C LEU A 901 -6.35 -22.65 10.54
N GLN A 902 -6.57 -21.99 11.66
CA GLN A 902 -5.52 -21.74 12.63
C GLN A 902 -4.94 -23.09 13.08
N ALA A 903 -3.61 -23.24 13.07
CA ALA A 903 -2.98 -24.44 13.60
C ALA A 903 -3.37 -24.62 15.08
N PRO A 904 -3.71 -25.84 15.52
CA PRO A 904 -4.03 -26.07 16.91
C PRO A 904 -2.79 -25.76 17.78
N PRO A 905 -2.96 -25.12 18.95
CA PRO A 905 -1.86 -24.92 19.88
C PRO A 905 -1.22 -26.26 20.29
N SER A 906 0.04 -26.23 20.73
CA SER A 906 0.64 -27.40 21.39
C SER A 906 -0.19 -27.79 22.61
N GLU A 907 -0.07 -29.04 23.08
CA GLU A 907 -0.78 -29.50 24.28
C GLU A 907 -0.48 -28.61 25.51
N GLU A 908 0.75 -28.11 25.62
CA GLU A 908 1.13 -27.10 26.61
C GLU A 908 0.35 -25.80 26.45
N GLY A 909 0.24 -25.29 25.21
CA GLY A 909 -0.52 -24.08 24.90
C GLY A 909 -2.02 -24.26 25.15
N LEU A 910 -2.57 -25.44 24.85
CA LEU A 910 -3.97 -25.78 25.19
C LEU A 910 -4.16 -25.81 26.70
N ARG A 911 -3.17 -26.30 27.46
CA ARG A 911 -3.23 -26.40 28.93
C ARG A 911 -3.27 -25.01 29.56
N GLN A 912 -2.34 -24.14 29.16
CA GLN A 912 -2.34 -22.73 29.59
C GLN A 912 -3.62 -22.02 29.18
N TRP A 913 -4.13 -22.31 27.99
CA TRP A 913 -5.38 -21.75 27.50
C TRP A 913 -6.57 -22.16 28.38
N ILE A 914 -6.75 -23.45 28.71
CA ILE A 914 -7.89 -23.89 29.52
C ILE A 914 -7.80 -23.35 30.95
N VAL A 915 -6.59 -23.23 31.53
CA VAL A 915 -6.36 -22.59 32.84
C VAL A 915 -6.96 -21.18 32.88
N GLY A 916 -6.72 -20.37 31.85
CA GLY A 916 -7.27 -19.02 31.74
C GLY A 916 -8.78 -18.96 31.49
N ARG A 917 -9.43 -20.09 31.15
CA ARG A 917 -10.87 -20.17 30.88
C ARG A 917 -11.69 -20.71 32.03
N VAL A 918 -11.09 -21.46 32.96
CA VAL A 918 -11.76 -21.93 34.18
C VAL A 918 -12.21 -20.73 35.01
N SER A 919 -13.46 -20.78 35.48
CA SER A 919 -14.13 -19.79 36.30
C SER A 919 -14.69 -20.44 37.57
N ALA A 920 -15.18 -19.62 38.50
CA ALA A 920 -15.78 -20.12 39.74
C ALA A 920 -16.99 -21.07 39.48
N ASP A 921 -17.73 -20.84 38.37
CA ASP A 921 -18.89 -21.64 37.99
C ASP A 921 -18.53 -23.07 37.52
N ASP A 922 -17.24 -23.32 37.22
CA ASP A 922 -16.77 -24.63 36.77
C ASP A 922 -16.30 -25.53 37.93
N LEU A 923 -16.29 -25.02 39.16
CA LEU A 923 -15.77 -25.71 40.35
C LEU A 923 -16.86 -26.58 41.02
N PRO A 924 -16.51 -27.79 41.51
CA PRO A 924 -17.41 -28.57 42.37
C PRO A 924 -17.51 -27.93 43.77
N GLU A 925 -18.48 -28.38 44.58
CA GLU A 925 -18.69 -27.88 45.95
C GLU A 925 -17.44 -28.03 46.84
N ASP A 926 -16.62 -29.05 46.62
CA ASP A 926 -15.32 -29.26 47.28
C ASP A 926 -14.21 -29.33 46.21
N PRO A 927 -13.64 -28.18 45.78
CA PRO A 927 -12.67 -28.11 44.69
C PRO A 927 -11.31 -28.65 45.10
N PRO A 928 -10.59 -29.32 44.17
CA PRO A 928 -9.23 -29.80 44.45
C PRO A 928 -8.30 -28.62 44.78
N GLY A 929 -7.56 -28.75 45.87
CA GLY A 929 -6.69 -27.69 46.38
C GLY A 929 -5.41 -28.22 46.99
N PHE A 930 -4.55 -27.31 47.43
CA PHE A 930 -3.25 -27.64 48.02
C PHE A 930 -3.42 -28.22 49.44
N THR A 931 -3.07 -29.49 49.62
CA THR A 931 -3.13 -30.18 50.92
C THR A 931 -1.79 -30.11 51.64
N GLY A 932 -1.32 -28.92 52.06
CA GLY A 932 -0.07 -28.79 52.82
C GLY A 932 0.56 -27.39 52.82
N ALA A 933 1.77 -27.28 53.37
CA ALA A 933 2.57 -26.05 53.38
C ALA A 933 3.32 -25.79 52.05
N GLU A 934 2.78 -26.28 50.94
CA GLU A 934 3.38 -26.13 49.61
C GLU A 934 3.37 -24.66 49.19
N THR A 935 4.51 -24.18 48.69
CA THR A 935 4.68 -22.80 48.24
C THR A 935 4.77 -22.71 46.72
N VAL A 936 4.12 -21.70 46.15
CA VAL A 936 4.06 -21.40 44.72
C VAL A 936 4.87 -20.13 44.45
N THR A 937 5.58 -20.08 43.31
CA THR A 937 6.38 -18.92 42.91
C THR A 937 5.49 -17.80 42.35
N LEU A 938 5.95 -16.55 42.41
CA LEU A 938 5.23 -15.42 41.80
C LEU A 938 5.05 -15.58 40.28
N ASP A 939 6.02 -16.22 39.62
CA ASP A 939 5.92 -16.50 38.18
C ASP A 939 4.85 -17.55 37.89
N ALA A 940 4.72 -18.59 38.70
CA ALA A 940 3.63 -19.57 38.55
C ALA A 940 2.24 -18.96 38.81
N LEU A 941 2.12 -17.95 39.68
CA LEU A 941 0.88 -17.19 39.85
C LEU A 941 0.53 -16.39 38.59
N ARG A 942 1.52 -15.70 38.00
CA ARG A 942 1.35 -14.94 36.76
C ARG A 942 0.98 -15.84 35.58
N ASP A 943 1.65 -16.99 35.46
CA ASP A 943 1.39 -17.98 34.41
C ASP A 943 -0.02 -18.59 34.52
N ALA A 944 -0.56 -18.70 35.74
CA ALA A 944 -1.94 -19.16 35.99
C ALA A 944 -2.99 -18.03 35.90
N GLY A 945 -2.59 -16.81 35.54
CA GLY A 945 -3.48 -15.65 35.43
C GLY A 945 -4.00 -15.14 36.78
N VAL A 946 -3.26 -15.38 37.87
CA VAL A 946 -3.57 -14.91 39.22
C VAL A 946 -2.90 -13.55 39.44
N GLU A 947 -3.66 -12.56 39.92
CA GLU A 947 -3.14 -11.22 40.20
C GLU A 947 -2.18 -11.26 41.41
N VAL A 948 -0.94 -10.82 41.20
CA VAL A 948 0.07 -10.73 42.26
C VAL A 948 -0.14 -9.45 43.05
N THR A 949 -0.73 -9.57 44.24
CA THR A 949 -0.93 -8.44 45.15
C THR A 949 0.34 -8.11 45.95
N PRO A 950 0.50 -6.86 46.45
CA PRO A 950 1.64 -6.50 47.30
C PRO A 950 1.81 -7.39 48.54
N GLY A 951 0.72 -7.96 49.07
CA GLY A 951 0.77 -8.91 50.19
C GLY A 951 1.42 -10.24 49.81
N LEU A 952 1.12 -10.75 48.60
CA LEU A 952 1.71 -11.97 48.05
C LEU A 952 3.20 -11.78 47.73
N GLU A 953 3.61 -10.59 47.26
CA GLU A 953 5.02 -10.28 47.05
C GLU A 953 5.82 -10.28 48.35
N VAL A 954 5.27 -9.69 49.42
CA VAL A 954 5.89 -9.70 50.75
C VAL A 954 5.99 -11.12 51.31
N GLU A 955 4.93 -11.93 51.17
CA GLU A 955 4.95 -13.33 51.60
C GLU A 955 6.03 -14.12 50.84
N ALA A 956 6.11 -13.97 49.52
CA ALA A 956 7.13 -14.63 48.69
C ALA A 956 8.55 -14.21 49.06
N GLN A 957 8.78 -12.93 49.37
CA GLN A 957 10.09 -12.40 49.77
C GLN A 957 10.53 -12.91 51.15
N LEU A 958 9.60 -13.11 52.09
CA LEU A 958 9.90 -13.57 53.45
C LEU A 958 9.96 -15.10 53.58
N GLY A 959 9.17 -15.82 52.79
CA GLY A 959 8.96 -17.27 52.91
C GLY A 959 9.57 -18.12 51.78
N GLY A 960 10.15 -17.50 50.74
CA GLY A 960 10.65 -18.21 49.55
C GLY A 960 9.56 -18.64 48.55
N GLY A 961 8.32 -18.17 48.74
CA GLY A 961 7.15 -18.44 47.90
C GLY A 961 5.84 -18.17 48.65
N VAL A 962 4.71 -18.23 47.94
CA VAL A 962 3.35 -18.01 48.48
C VAL A 962 2.73 -19.35 48.88
N ARG A 963 2.12 -19.49 50.06
CA ARG A 963 1.44 -20.74 50.43
C ARG A 963 0.23 -21.01 49.53
N GLY A 964 0.27 -22.08 48.76
CA GLY A 964 -0.80 -22.46 47.83
C GLY A 964 -2.15 -22.68 48.52
N SER A 965 -2.16 -23.25 49.73
CA SER A 965 -3.38 -23.47 50.52
C SER A 965 -4.05 -22.19 51.02
N GLY A 966 -3.35 -21.04 50.95
CA GLY A 966 -3.87 -19.73 51.35
C GLY A 966 -4.56 -18.96 50.21
N LEU A 967 -4.53 -19.49 48.98
CA LEU A 967 -5.13 -18.85 47.81
C LEU A 967 -6.63 -19.16 47.69
N PRO A 968 -7.42 -18.33 47.00
CA PRO A 968 -8.80 -18.64 46.65
C PRO A 968 -8.92 -19.98 45.91
N PRO A 969 -10.01 -20.75 46.09
CA PRO A 969 -10.14 -22.08 45.47
C PRO A 969 -9.96 -22.10 43.95
N LEU A 970 -10.45 -21.06 43.24
CA LEU A 970 -10.25 -20.93 41.79
C LEU A 970 -8.78 -20.81 41.41
N ASP A 971 -8.01 -20.03 42.17
CA ASP A 971 -6.59 -19.81 41.92
C ASP A 971 -5.79 -21.08 42.23
N GLN A 972 -6.17 -21.80 43.29
CA GLN A 972 -5.60 -23.12 43.60
C GLN A 972 -5.81 -24.10 42.43
N VAL A 973 -7.02 -24.16 41.88
CA VAL A 973 -7.35 -25.03 40.75
C VAL A 973 -6.60 -24.62 39.48
N ARG A 974 -6.53 -23.32 39.16
CA ARG A 974 -5.75 -22.82 38.01
C ARG A 974 -4.27 -23.18 38.10
N LEU A 975 -3.68 -23.05 39.29
CA LEU A 975 -2.29 -23.42 39.55
C LEU A 975 -2.05 -24.94 39.45
N LEU A 976 -3.01 -25.75 39.89
CA LEU A 976 -2.93 -27.20 39.77
C LEU A 976 -3.11 -27.66 38.32
N LEU A 977 -4.02 -27.04 37.56
CA LEU A 977 -4.20 -27.28 36.13
C LEU A 977 -2.98 -26.84 35.32
N ALA A 978 -2.26 -25.78 35.71
CA ALA A 978 -1.05 -25.37 35.02
C ALA A 978 0.09 -26.40 35.09
N ARG A 979 0.01 -27.42 35.95
CA ARG A 979 1.05 -28.44 36.12
C ARG A 979 1.05 -29.46 34.97
N PRO A 980 2.24 -29.90 34.50
CA PRO A 980 2.36 -30.96 33.51
C PRO A 980 2.08 -32.35 34.13
N GLY A 981 1.53 -33.25 33.32
CA GLY A 981 1.22 -34.63 33.70
C GLY A 981 -0.29 -34.94 33.67
N PRO A 982 -0.71 -36.20 33.81
CA PRO A 982 -2.12 -36.51 33.93
C PRO A 982 -2.66 -35.87 35.20
N TRP A 983 -3.76 -35.11 35.07
CA TRP A 983 -4.43 -34.53 36.21
C TRP A 983 -5.19 -35.62 37.00
N PRO A 984 -5.42 -35.44 38.31
CA PRO A 984 -6.38 -36.26 39.03
C PRO A 984 -7.80 -36.07 38.48
N ASP A 985 -8.66 -37.09 38.60
CA ASP A 985 -10.05 -37.10 38.11
C ASP A 985 -10.85 -35.82 38.51
N ALA A 986 -10.57 -35.27 39.69
CA ALA A 986 -11.22 -34.05 40.17
C ALA A 986 -10.87 -32.80 39.34
N LEU A 987 -9.61 -32.68 38.88
CA LEU A 987 -9.17 -31.58 38.01
C LEU A 987 -9.62 -31.80 36.56
N ASP A 988 -9.59 -33.04 36.08
CA ASP A 988 -10.15 -33.41 34.77
C ASP A 988 -11.65 -33.08 34.71
N ALA A 989 -12.40 -33.33 35.78
CA ALA A 989 -13.82 -32.96 35.88
C ALA A 989 -14.05 -31.44 35.80
N VAL A 990 -13.18 -30.63 36.41
CA VAL A 990 -13.24 -29.16 36.29
C VAL A 990 -12.96 -28.72 34.86
N ALA A 991 -11.89 -29.22 34.25
CA ALA A 991 -11.55 -28.89 32.87
C ALA A 991 -12.65 -29.31 31.89
N ALA A 992 -13.28 -30.46 32.12
CA ALA A 992 -14.42 -30.92 31.33
C ALA A 992 -15.66 -30.05 31.50
N THR A 993 -15.91 -29.52 32.71
CA THR A 993 -17.02 -28.60 32.96
C THR A 993 -16.82 -27.27 32.23
N ALA A 994 -15.59 -26.73 32.28
CA ALA A 994 -15.21 -25.53 31.53
C ALA A 994 -15.31 -25.76 30.01
N ALA A 995 -14.83 -26.90 29.50
CA ALA A 995 -14.94 -27.26 28.09
C ALA A 995 -16.39 -27.30 27.60
N ARG A 996 -17.30 -27.92 28.37
CA ARG A 996 -18.73 -27.97 28.04
C ARG A 996 -19.37 -26.58 28.02
N ARG A 997 -19.00 -25.71 28.95
CA ARG A 997 -19.47 -24.31 28.99
C ARG A 997 -19.02 -23.55 27.74
N ILE A 998 -17.76 -23.71 27.35
CA ILE A 998 -17.18 -23.08 26.15
C ILE A 998 -17.89 -23.55 24.88
N TRP A 999 -18.09 -24.86 24.72
CA TRP A 999 -18.82 -25.42 23.58
C TRP A 999 -20.28 -24.96 23.53
N ARG A 1000 -20.93 -24.84 24.69
CA ARG A 1000 -22.30 -24.31 24.78
C ARG A 1000 -22.38 -22.85 24.33
N SER A 1001 -21.41 -22.03 24.70
CA SER A 1001 -21.31 -20.63 24.23
C SER A 1001 -21.17 -20.60 22.71
N ALA A 1002 -20.23 -21.36 22.15
CA ALA A 1002 -20.00 -21.39 20.70
C ALA A 1002 -21.23 -21.87 19.91
N PHE A 1003 -21.95 -22.87 20.42
CA PHE A 1003 -23.22 -23.30 19.83
C PHE A 1003 -24.31 -22.22 19.95
N THR A 1004 -24.36 -21.47 21.07
CA THR A 1004 -25.34 -20.38 21.25
C THR A 1004 -25.09 -19.26 20.24
N ASP A 1005 -23.81 -18.90 20.02
CA ASP A 1005 -23.41 -17.91 19.03
C ASP A 1005 -23.83 -18.35 17.61
N PHE A 1006 -23.54 -19.60 17.24
CA PHE A 1006 -23.97 -20.17 15.95
C PHE A 1006 -25.50 -20.26 15.82
N GLY A 1007 -26.20 -20.79 16.81
CA GLY A 1007 -27.65 -20.96 16.81
C GLY A 1007 -28.41 -19.63 16.78
N SER A 1008 -27.83 -18.55 17.28
CA SER A 1008 -28.41 -17.20 17.17
C SER A 1008 -28.46 -16.68 15.72
N ALA A 1009 -27.57 -17.18 14.85
CA ALA A 1009 -27.54 -16.85 13.42
C ALA A 1009 -28.47 -17.75 12.59
N PHE A 1010 -28.92 -18.89 13.12
CA PHE A 1010 -29.76 -19.88 12.44
C PHE A 1010 -30.89 -20.38 13.36
N PRO A 1011 -32.02 -19.65 13.46
CA PRO A 1011 -33.06 -19.91 14.46
C PRO A 1011 -33.92 -21.18 14.21
N ASP A 1012 -33.66 -21.95 13.16
CA ASP A 1012 -34.43 -23.15 12.81
C ASP A 1012 -33.91 -24.45 13.47
N THR A 1013 -34.79 -25.45 13.57
CA THR A 1013 -34.54 -26.76 14.22
C THR A 1013 -33.39 -27.60 13.64
N ASP A 1014 -32.79 -27.19 12.52
CA ASP A 1014 -31.68 -27.90 11.87
C ASP A 1014 -30.29 -27.46 12.35
N ALA A 1015 -30.15 -26.30 13.03
CA ALA A 1015 -28.86 -25.81 13.53
C ALA A 1015 -28.22 -26.78 14.54
N ALA A 1016 -29.01 -27.33 15.47
CA ALA A 1016 -28.52 -28.32 16.42
C ALA A 1016 -28.01 -29.60 15.72
N ARG A 1017 -28.72 -30.05 14.69
CA ARG A 1017 -28.35 -31.24 13.91
C ARG A 1017 -27.09 -31.00 13.08
N ALA A 1018 -26.97 -29.84 12.44
CA ALA A 1018 -25.79 -29.46 11.66
C ALA A 1018 -24.54 -29.37 12.55
N TRP A 1019 -24.66 -28.77 13.73
CA TRP A 1019 -23.58 -28.67 14.70
C TRP A 1019 -23.13 -30.03 15.24
N ASP A 1020 -24.07 -30.90 15.63
CA ASP A 1020 -23.75 -32.26 16.09
C ASP A 1020 -23.11 -33.11 14.99
N THR A 1021 -23.58 -32.95 13.74
CA THR A 1021 -23.01 -33.64 12.58
C THR A 1021 -21.59 -33.16 12.29
N ALA A 1022 -21.35 -31.84 12.38
CA ALA A 1022 -20.02 -31.27 12.21
C ALA A 1022 -19.05 -31.77 13.29
N LEU A 1023 -19.47 -31.83 14.56
CA LEU A 1023 -18.69 -32.40 15.66
C LEU A 1023 -18.30 -33.86 15.37
N GLY A 1024 -19.25 -34.69 14.95
CA GLY A 1024 -19.02 -36.13 14.69
C GLY A 1024 -18.16 -36.41 13.46
N LEU A 1025 -18.23 -35.56 12.43
CA LEU A 1025 -17.36 -35.70 11.24
C LEU A 1025 -15.91 -35.29 11.53
N LEU A 1026 -15.72 -34.28 12.38
CA LEU A 1026 -14.45 -33.57 12.49
C LEU A 1026 -13.60 -34.05 13.68
N LEU A 1027 -14.22 -34.35 14.83
CA LEU A 1027 -13.52 -34.65 16.08
C LEU A 1027 -13.66 -36.14 16.47
N PRO A 1028 -12.68 -36.73 17.17
CA PRO A 1028 -12.73 -38.14 17.55
C PRO A 1028 -13.64 -38.35 18.78
N GLY A 1029 -14.68 -39.17 18.63
CA GLY A 1029 -15.61 -39.55 19.70
C GLY A 1029 -17.04 -39.11 19.41
N ASP A 1030 -17.96 -39.43 20.32
CA ASP A 1030 -19.31 -38.84 20.29
C ASP A 1030 -19.30 -37.37 20.74
N ALA A 1031 -20.36 -36.64 20.39
CA ALA A 1031 -20.44 -35.20 20.65
C ALA A 1031 -20.30 -34.84 22.13
N ASP A 1032 -20.76 -35.68 23.05
CA ASP A 1032 -20.69 -35.42 24.49
C ASP A 1032 -19.28 -35.63 25.04
N SER A 1033 -18.57 -36.64 24.55
CA SER A 1033 -17.16 -36.91 24.85
C SER A 1033 -16.27 -35.77 24.34
N VAL A 1034 -16.50 -35.31 23.11
CA VAL A 1034 -15.77 -34.19 22.50
C VAL A 1034 -16.00 -32.88 23.26
N ARG A 1035 -17.24 -32.62 23.69
CA ARG A 1035 -17.57 -31.42 24.48
C ARG A 1035 -16.94 -31.43 25.87
N ALA A 1036 -16.67 -32.60 26.42
CA ALA A 1036 -16.01 -32.78 27.71
C ALA A 1036 -14.47 -32.74 27.61
N ASP A 1037 -13.90 -32.92 26.41
CA ASP A 1037 -12.45 -32.89 26.23
C ASP A 1037 -11.96 -31.46 25.96
N TRP A 1038 -11.28 -30.88 26.94
CA TRP A 1038 -10.74 -29.53 26.86
C TRP A 1038 -9.72 -29.35 25.73
N ARG A 1039 -9.07 -30.41 25.26
CA ARG A 1039 -8.08 -30.36 24.17
C ARG A 1039 -8.73 -29.98 22.84
N TYR A 1040 -9.99 -30.35 22.64
CA TYR A 1040 -10.77 -29.95 21.47
C TYR A 1040 -11.58 -28.68 21.68
N ALA A 1041 -11.58 -28.12 22.89
CA ALA A 1041 -12.39 -26.96 23.16
C ALA A 1041 -11.78 -25.67 22.60
N ALA A 1042 -10.53 -25.60 22.15
CA ALA A 1042 -9.88 -24.36 21.69
C ALA A 1042 -10.44 -23.79 20.37
N GLU A 1043 -10.15 -22.51 20.09
CA GLU A 1043 -10.69 -21.74 18.95
C GLU A 1043 -10.53 -22.46 17.60
N ALA A 1044 -9.36 -23.03 17.33
CA ALA A 1044 -9.07 -23.74 16.07
C ALA A 1044 -10.07 -24.87 15.77
N TYR A 1045 -10.47 -25.63 16.81
CA TYR A 1045 -11.42 -26.73 16.68
C TYR A 1045 -12.86 -26.22 16.58
N ARG A 1046 -13.21 -25.18 17.36
CA ARG A 1046 -14.56 -24.58 17.31
C ARG A 1046 -14.83 -23.87 15.99
N ASP A 1047 -13.84 -23.17 15.42
CA ASP A 1047 -13.95 -22.52 14.11
C ASP A 1047 -14.11 -23.56 12.99
N ALA A 1048 -13.36 -24.66 13.04
CA ALA A 1048 -13.52 -25.76 12.09
C ALA A 1048 -14.92 -26.42 12.16
N VAL A 1049 -15.45 -26.63 13.38
CA VAL A 1049 -16.81 -27.14 13.59
C VAL A 1049 -17.86 -26.14 13.10
N ARG A 1050 -17.68 -24.84 13.40
CA ARG A 1050 -18.58 -23.77 12.94
C ARG A 1050 -18.65 -23.71 11.42
N ARG A 1051 -17.51 -23.64 10.72
CA ARG A 1051 -17.46 -23.59 9.25
C ARG A 1051 -18.09 -24.83 8.60
N LEU A 1052 -17.90 -26.00 9.19
CA LEU A 1052 -18.53 -27.23 8.70
C LEU A 1052 -20.04 -27.24 8.99
N ALA A 1053 -20.48 -26.71 10.13
CA ALA A 1053 -21.89 -26.56 10.49
C ALA A 1053 -22.60 -25.52 9.61
N ASP A 1054 -21.93 -24.41 9.24
CA ASP A 1054 -22.40 -23.40 8.30
C ASP A 1054 -22.68 -24.06 6.93
N LEU A 1055 -21.72 -24.86 6.42
CA LEU A 1055 -21.89 -25.61 5.17
C LEU A 1055 -23.04 -26.63 5.24
N LEU A 1056 -23.17 -27.34 6.37
CA LEU A 1056 -24.24 -28.32 6.58
C LEU A 1056 -25.62 -27.68 6.76
N SER A 1057 -25.67 -26.40 7.11
CA SER A 1057 -26.92 -25.64 7.28
C SER A 1057 -27.38 -24.94 5.98
N ALA A 1058 -26.52 -24.88 4.95
CA ALA A 1058 -26.88 -24.35 3.64
C ALA A 1058 -27.75 -25.35 2.85
N GLU A 1059 -28.87 -24.86 2.29
CA GLU A 1059 -29.74 -25.68 1.45
C GLU A 1059 -29.01 -26.20 0.19
N GLY A 1060 -29.15 -27.49 -0.11
CA GLY A 1060 -28.60 -28.10 -1.33
C GLY A 1060 -27.15 -28.59 -1.24
N THR A 1061 -26.51 -28.55 -0.07
CA THR A 1061 -25.14 -29.06 0.13
C THR A 1061 -25.04 -30.57 -0.17
N ASP A 1062 -24.18 -30.94 -1.12
CA ASP A 1062 -23.81 -32.34 -1.38
C ASP A 1062 -23.09 -32.94 -0.16
N PRO A 1063 -23.57 -34.06 0.43
CA PRO A 1063 -22.91 -34.72 1.56
C PRO A 1063 -21.42 -35.02 1.35
N ARG A 1064 -21.00 -35.30 0.10
CA ARG A 1064 -19.58 -35.55 -0.22
C ARG A 1064 -18.72 -34.29 -0.11
N THR A 1065 -19.30 -33.12 -0.24
CA THR A 1065 -18.60 -31.84 -0.08
C THR A 1065 -18.32 -31.57 1.39
N ALA A 1066 -19.29 -31.83 2.28
CA ALA A 1066 -19.08 -31.77 3.72
C ALA A 1066 -18.03 -32.78 4.19
N GLU A 1067 -18.05 -34.03 3.70
CA GLU A 1067 -17.04 -35.05 4.03
C GLU A 1067 -15.63 -34.66 3.57
N ARG A 1068 -15.47 -34.11 2.35
CA ARG A 1068 -14.17 -33.64 1.86
C ARG A 1068 -13.64 -32.46 2.66
N LEU A 1069 -14.52 -31.53 3.05
CA LEU A 1069 -14.13 -30.39 3.88
C LEU A 1069 -13.72 -30.87 5.28
N ALA A 1070 -14.49 -31.76 5.89
CA ALA A 1070 -14.15 -32.38 7.16
C ALA A 1070 -12.79 -33.10 7.10
N ALA A 1071 -12.49 -33.86 6.04
CA ALA A 1071 -11.20 -34.52 5.86
C ALA A 1071 -10.03 -33.52 5.77
N ARG A 1072 -10.20 -32.41 5.04
CA ARG A 1072 -9.19 -31.34 4.98
C ARG A 1072 -8.96 -30.69 6.34
N TYR A 1073 -10.04 -30.42 7.09
CA TYR A 1073 -9.94 -29.83 8.42
C TYR A 1073 -9.28 -30.78 9.43
N ARG A 1074 -9.58 -32.07 9.38
CA ARG A 1074 -8.88 -33.09 10.18
C ARG A 1074 -7.39 -33.12 9.91
N HIS A 1075 -6.98 -33.01 8.65
CA HIS A 1075 -5.59 -32.90 8.27
C HIS A 1075 -4.91 -31.66 8.86
N ALA A 1076 -5.54 -30.50 8.68
CA ALA A 1076 -5.04 -29.22 9.18
C ALA A 1076 -4.92 -29.18 10.72
N LEU A 1077 -5.83 -29.87 11.42
CA LEU A 1077 -5.85 -29.98 12.88
C LEU A 1077 -4.98 -31.14 13.41
N GLY A 1078 -4.26 -31.86 12.55
CA GLY A 1078 -3.39 -32.97 12.95
C GLY A 1078 -4.14 -34.21 13.46
N LEU A 1079 -5.42 -34.36 13.14
CA LEU A 1079 -6.30 -35.43 13.62
C LEU A 1079 -6.24 -36.72 12.75
N ASP A 1080 -5.41 -36.72 11.70
CA ASP A 1080 -5.21 -37.86 10.80
C ASP A 1080 -4.27 -38.94 11.36
N ARG A 1081 -3.60 -38.67 12.49
CA ARG A 1081 -2.70 -39.61 13.15
C ARG A 1081 -3.43 -40.29 14.31
N GLY A 1082 -3.67 -41.59 14.18
CA GLY A 1082 -4.19 -42.41 15.27
C GLY A 1082 -3.27 -42.39 16.50
N PRO A 1083 -3.78 -42.74 17.70
CA PRO A 1083 -3.06 -42.61 18.95
C PRO A 1083 -2.00 -43.72 19.09
N SER A 1084 -0.86 -43.57 18.41
CA SER A 1084 0.37 -44.29 18.73
C SER A 1084 1.55 -43.67 17.97
N GLN A 1085 2.17 -42.65 18.55
CA GLN A 1085 3.59 -42.27 18.44
C GLN A 1085 3.76 -40.85 19.02
N ALA A 1086 3.77 -40.78 20.34
CA ALA A 1086 4.48 -39.76 21.12
C ALA A 1086 5.48 -40.51 22.01
#